data_AF-A0A1D6NY54-F1
#
_entry.id   AF-A0A1D6NY54-F1
#
_cell.length_a   1.000
_cell.length_b   1.000
_cell.length_c   1.000
_cell.angle_alpha   90.00
_cell.angle_beta   90.00
_cell.angle_gamma   90.00
#
_symmetry.space_group_name_H-M   'P 1'
#
loop_
_entity.id
_entity.type
_entity.pdbx_description
1 polymer ?
#
loop_
_entity_poly.entity_id
_entity_poly.type
_entity_poly.pdbx_seq_one_letter_code
_entity_poly.pdbx_strand_id
1 'polypeptide(L)'
;MAPAAAVIGAGDSDRLAREVARVLDECRASHAVQPRKLRELAALRSSSGGGGRLFIAAFHVAVTPLFALARRSAESDRVARFISAFASASASSADDGGNGFLEEFLRFLVTASKAAHRPARFRACQIISEIIMRLPDDAEVSDEIWDEVIDGMKVRVQDKNAAIRTYAVRALSRFAVEGEDGGIVDLFLETLDNEPNAEVRKTIVFSLPPSNNTLESVVESMLDISESVRRAAYSVLATKFPLQTLSIKQRTTVLHRGLSDRSASVNNECLKMLKDEWLVKYCGGDVISLLRFLDVETYESVGESVMAVLLKDGALRVQDGHSIRQYFTANGEKAERDSNIQLMDAEVALYWKIMCKHLQAEAQVKGSEAAATTGAEAAVYASEATDKNDLLDSVLPSTITDYVDLVKAHLSAGPNYHFTSRQLLLLGEMLEFSDTMNRKIASSFLHELLVRPLEHEVDDDGNQIAIGDGAKQNHVDVQRAALRCLCLLGLLENRPNAELVKQLRLSFINGPDLVSAIACKALIDLVTWHGPQEIDRAIGIESPDPSYEKSQFTQVDLSDMNDDDLNIGVLDILFSGFHKDHWEFDLEGDNHDNVPTILGEGFAKILLLSGNFASIPADLHTVILAKLIKLYFSEETKELERLKQCMSVFFQHYPALSDKHKAS
;
A
#
# COMPACT_ATOMS: atom_id res chain seq x y z
N MET A 1 50.64 -9.83 69.45
CA MET A 1 50.45 -8.73 68.47
C MET A 1 49.60 -9.27 67.35
N ALA A 2 48.29 -9.03 67.40
CA ALA A 2 47.36 -9.31 66.31
C ALA A 2 47.25 -8.04 65.45
N PRO A 3 47.19 -8.13 64.10
CA PRO A 3 47.07 -6.96 63.26
C PRO A 3 45.64 -6.40 63.40
N ALA A 4 45.55 -5.08 63.55
CA ALA A 4 44.32 -4.35 63.68
C ALA A 4 43.49 -4.49 62.39
N ALA A 5 42.34 -5.15 62.49
CA ALA A 5 41.29 -5.05 61.48
C ALA A 5 40.80 -3.59 61.48
N ALA A 6 41.10 -2.86 60.41
CA ALA A 6 40.57 -1.53 60.19
C ALA A 6 39.04 -1.61 60.11
N VAL A 7 38.37 -1.04 61.10
CA VAL A 7 36.93 -0.76 61.05
C VAL A 7 36.74 0.28 59.94
N ILE A 8 36.34 -0.17 58.76
CA ILE A 8 35.96 0.70 57.63
C ILE A 8 34.71 1.47 58.07
N GLY A 9 34.85 2.77 58.26
CA GLY A 9 33.81 3.63 58.83
C GLY A 9 32.74 4.03 57.81
N ALA A 10 31.48 4.06 58.23
CA ALA A 10 30.34 4.54 57.45
C ALA A 10 30.55 5.93 56.80
N GLY A 11 31.43 6.77 57.38
CA GLY A 11 31.76 8.10 56.86
C GLY A 11 32.49 8.13 55.51
N ASP A 12 33.23 7.08 55.15
CA ASP A 12 33.94 7.03 53.85
C ASP A 12 32.97 6.73 52.69
N SER A 13 31.96 5.89 52.92
CA SER A 13 30.90 5.59 51.95
C SER A 13 30.04 6.83 51.64
N ASP A 14 29.63 7.56 52.68
CA ASP A 14 28.83 8.79 52.53
C ASP A 14 29.61 9.92 51.84
N ARG A 15 30.93 9.98 52.03
CA ARG A 15 31.78 10.91 51.30
C ARG A 15 31.85 10.53 49.83
N LEU A 16 32.12 9.27 49.52
CA LEU A 16 32.19 8.78 48.16
C LEU A 16 30.86 8.98 47.41
N ALA A 17 29.72 8.72 48.06
CA ALA A 17 28.40 8.95 47.48
C ALA A 17 28.17 10.43 47.11
N ARG A 18 28.65 11.38 47.94
CA ARG A 18 28.59 12.81 47.62
C ARG A 18 29.50 13.19 46.46
N GLU A 19 30.69 12.60 46.36
CA GLU A 19 31.60 12.82 45.23
C GLU A 19 31.01 12.29 43.92
N VAL A 20 30.43 11.09 43.94
CA VAL A 20 29.69 10.53 42.78
C VAL A 20 28.51 11.43 42.43
N ALA A 21 27.68 11.82 43.40
CA ALA A 21 26.54 12.71 43.16
C ALA A 21 26.96 14.05 42.54
N ARG A 22 28.08 14.63 42.99
CA ARG A 22 28.65 15.84 42.38
C ARG A 22 28.97 15.64 40.91
N VAL A 23 29.62 14.52 40.56
CA VAL A 23 29.92 14.18 39.16
C VAL A 23 28.63 14.07 38.33
N LEU A 24 27.60 13.40 38.86
CA LEU A 24 26.31 13.27 38.19
C LEU A 24 25.61 14.61 37.98
N ASP A 25 25.66 15.50 38.97
CA ASP A 25 25.05 16.84 38.89
C ASP A 25 25.74 17.73 37.86
N GLU A 26 27.08 17.68 37.77
CA GLU A 26 27.82 18.40 36.74
C GLU A 26 27.48 17.91 35.32
N CYS A 27 27.13 16.63 35.16
CA CYS A 27 26.69 16.07 33.88
C CYS A 27 25.29 16.54 33.43
N ARG A 28 24.52 17.17 34.33
CA ARG A 28 23.21 17.74 33.97
C ARG A 28 23.34 18.90 33.00
N ALA A 29 24.44 19.67 33.05
CA ALA A 29 24.58 20.94 32.35
C ALA A 29 24.81 20.79 30.83
N SER A 30 25.64 19.85 30.39
CA SER A 30 26.02 19.70 28.97
C SER A 30 26.53 18.29 28.62
N HIS A 31 26.38 17.89 27.37
CA HIS A 31 27.00 16.67 26.84
C HIS A 31 28.53 16.80 26.70
N ALA A 32 29.05 18.01 26.50
CA ALA A 32 30.47 18.23 26.25
C ALA A 32 31.38 17.83 27.43
N VAL A 33 30.85 17.86 28.66
CA VAL A 33 31.62 17.49 29.86
C VAL A 33 31.67 15.98 30.10
N GLN A 34 30.81 15.19 29.44
CA GLN A 34 30.64 13.76 29.73
C GLN A 34 31.92 12.93 29.55
N PRO A 35 32.73 13.08 28.47
CA PRO A 35 33.95 12.28 28.34
C PRO A 35 34.98 12.52 29.44
N ARG A 36 35.09 13.76 29.94
CA ARG A 36 35.94 14.10 31.08
C ARG A 36 35.39 13.50 32.37
N LYS A 37 34.07 13.59 32.57
CA LYS A 37 33.40 13.10 33.78
C LYS A 37 33.36 11.58 33.87
N LEU A 38 33.32 10.88 32.73
CA LEU A 38 33.49 9.42 32.69
C LEU A 38 34.86 9.00 33.24
N ARG A 39 35.94 9.69 32.82
CA ARG A 39 37.30 9.44 33.35
C ARG A 39 37.42 9.77 34.83
N GLU A 40 36.79 10.86 35.28
CA GLU A 40 36.75 11.23 36.71
C GLU A 40 36.04 10.15 37.54
N LEU A 41 34.89 9.65 37.07
CA LEU A 41 34.14 8.61 37.75
C LEU A 41 34.84 7.25 37.73
N ALA A 42 35.52 6.92 36.63
CA ALA A 42 36.37 5.73 36.54
C ALA A 42 37.54 5.80 37.52
N ALA A 43 38.20 6.96 37.63
CA ALA A 43 39.26 7.18 38.61
C ALA A 43 38.75 7.06 40.06
N LEU A 44 37.57 7.61 40.36
CA LEU A 44 36.93 7.42 41.66
C LEU A 44 36.73 5.94 41.96
N ARG A 45 36.20 5.16 41.01
CA ARG A 45 36.04 3.71 41.15
C ARG A 45 37.38 2.99 41.39
N SER A 46 38.40 3.24 40.58
CA SER A 46 39.72 2.60 40.73
C SER A 46 40.42 2.97 42.05
N SER A 47 40.19 4.18 42.56
CA SER A 47 40.74 4.65 43.83
C SER A 47 39.95 4.17 45.07
N SER A 48 38.77 3.58 44.86
CA SER A 48 37.91 3.09 45.93
C SER A 48 38.45 1.75 46.45
N GLY A 49 38.99 1.73 47.67
CA GLY A 49 39.45 0.50 48.31
C GLY A 49 38.35 -0.59 48.42
N GLY A 50 38.74 -1.83 48.68
CA GLY A 50 37.80 -2.93 48.96
C GLY A 50 37.20 -3.61 47.71
N GLY A 51 37.97 -3.70 46.62
CA GLY A 51 37.56 -4.46 45.42
C GLY A 51 36.33 -3.90 44.71
N GLY A 52 36.10 -2.58 44.78
CA GLY A 52 34.99 -1.89 44.12
C GLY A 52 33.64 -1.91 44.86
N ARG A 53 33.48 -2.74 45.91
CA ARG A 53 32.21 -2.87 46.67
C ARG A 53 31.77 -1.59 47.40
N LEU A 54 32.72 -0.77 47.86
CA LEU A 54 32.40 0.53 48.46
C LEU A 54 31.90 1.52 47.41
N PHE A 55 32.46 1.47 46.20
CA PHE A 55 32.07 2.35 45.11
C PHE A 55 30.66 2.07 44.62
N ILE A 56 30.31 0.81 44.35
CA ILE A 56 28.96 0.44 43.89
C ILE A 56 27.89 0.83 44.91
N ALA A 57 28.14 0.63 46.21
CA ALA A 57 27.22 1.03 47.27
C ALA A 57 27.00 2.57 47.27
N ALA A 58 28.09 3.33 47.21
CA ALA A 58 28.03 4.79 47.08
C ALA A 58 27.35 5.24 45.79
N PHE A 59 27.58 4.53 44.68
CA PHE A 59 26.98 4.79 43.38
C PHE A 59 25.46 4.57 43.41
N HIS A 60 24.98 3.46 43.99
CA HIS A 60 23.56 3.20 44.19
C HIS A 60 22.87 4.33 44.97
N VAL A 61 23.49 4.78 46.07
CA VAL A 61 22.97 5.91 46.86
C VAL A 61 22.89 7.18 46.00
N ALA A 62 23.94 7.49 45.24
CA ALA A 62 24.01 8.70 44.42
C ALA A 62 23.00 8.70 43.26
N VAL A 63 22.70 7.54 42.66
CA VAL A 63 21.74 7.46 41.53
C VAL A 63 20.28 7.34 41.98
N THR A 64 20.01 6.85 43.19
CA THR A 64 18.64 6.61 43.70
C THR A 64 17.70 7.82 43.56
N PRO A 65 18.12 9.08 43.82
CA PRO A 65 17.26 10.25 43.62
C PRO A 65 16.69 10.38 42.20
N LEU A 66 17.41 9.91 41.17
CA LEU A 66 16.95 9.92 39.78
C LEU A 66 15.69 9.06 39.59
N PHE A 67 15.56 7.97 40.33
CA PHE A 67 14.45 7.01 40.28
C PHE A 67 13.19 7.50 41.03
N ALA A 68 13.31 8.56 41.82
CA ALA A 68 12.18 9.21 42.49
C ALA A 68 11.54 10.32 41.62
N LEU A 69 12.21 10.79 40.56
CA LEU A 69 11.75 11.93 39.76
C LEU A 69 10.53 11.59 38.89
N ALA A 70 9.37 12.10 39.30
CA ALA A 70 8.12 11.88 38.58
C ALA A 70 8.08 12.53 37.19
N ARG A 71 8.71 13.71 37.04
CA ARG A 71 8.71 14.49 35.80
C ARG A 71 9.99 14.24 35.01
N ARG A 72 9.82 13.93 33.72
CA ARG A 72 10.90 13.82 32.75
C ARG A 72 11.45 15.21 32.44
N SER A 73 12.77 15.33 32.34
CA SER A 73 13.46 16.55 31.96
C SER A 73 14.68 16.24 31.10
N ALA A 74 15.17 17.20 30.31
CA ALA A 74 16.34 16.99 29.47
C ALA A 74 17.61 16.72 30.31
N GLU A 75 17.69 17.30 31.49
CA GLU A 75 18.79 17.11 32.44
C GLU A 75 18.79 15.69 33.01
N SER A 76 17.62 15.20 33.42
CA SER A 76 17.50 13.84 33.97
C SER A 76 17.76 12.76 32.91
N ASP A 77 17.36 12.99 31.66
CA ASP A 77 17.71 12.10 30.53
C ASP A 77 19.21 12.14 30.21
N ARG A 78 19.87 13.31 30.31
CA ARG A 78 21.33 13.44 30.17
C ARG A 78 22.08 12.63 31.22
N VAL A 79 21.63 12.70 32.49
CA VAL A 79 22.24 11.92 33.59
C VAL A 79 22.02 10.43 33.37
N ALA A 80 20.81 9.99 32.96
CA ALA A 80 20.55 8.59 32.65
C ALA A 80 21.48 8.06 31.55
N ARG A 81 21.66 8.80 30.45
CA ARG A 81 22.60 8.44 29.38
C ARG A 81 24.06 8.39 29.84
N PHE A 82 24.47 9.33 30.70
CA PHE A 82 25.81 9.35 31.28
C PHE A 82 26.06 8.11 32.16
N ILE A 83 25.08 7.76 33.01
CA ILE A 83 25.10 6.55 33.85
C ILE A 83 25.23 5.30 32.97
N SER A 84 24.40 5.19 31.92
CA SER A 84 24.49 4.07 30.97
C SER A 84 25.84 3.99 30.29
N ALA A 85 26.40 5.12 29.84
CA ALA A 85 27.73 5.17 29.21
C ALA A 85 28.84 4.73 30.17
N PHE A 86 28.77 5.14 31.44
CA PHE A 86 29.72 4.70 32.46
C PHE A 86 29.61 3.20 32.74
N ALA A 87 28.40 2.68 32.87
CA ALA A 87 28.15 1.26 33.09
C ALA A 87 28.67 0.42 31.90
N SER A 88 28.34 0.78 30.66
CA SER A 88 28.81 0.07 29.46
C SER A 88 30.33 0.11 29.29
N ALA A 89 30.99 1.26 29.58
CA ALA A 89 32.45 1.37 29.48
C ALA A 89 33.18 0.47 30.49
N SER A 90 32.52 0.07 31.57
CA SER A 90 33.11 -0.81 32.56
C SER A 90 33.08 -2.30 32.21
N ALA A 91 32.37 -2.69 31.14
CA ALA A 91 32.45 -4.05 30.59
C ALA A 91 33.78 -4.30 29.86
N SER A 92 34.41 -3.24 29.33
CA SER A 92 35.58 -3.34 28.46
C SER A 92 36.93 -3.32 29.19
N SER A 93 36.94 -3.12 30.51
CA SER A 93 38.17 -3.06 31.28
C SER A 93 38.60 -4.47 31.72
N ALA A 94 39.60 -5.03 31.02
CA ALA A 94 40.27 -6.31 31.27
C ALA A 94 41.08 -6.36 32.59
N ASP A 95 40.57 -5.73 33.66
CA ASP A 95 41.14 -5.86 34.99
C ASP A 95 40.51 -7.08 35.66
N ASP A 96 41.35 -7.93 36.26
CA ASP A 96 41.04 -9.19 36.99
C ASP A 96 40.11 -9.02 38.22
N GLY A 97 39.40 -7.89 38.30
CA GLY A 97 38.34 -7.54 39.25
C GLY A 97 37.23 -6.65 38.65
N GLY A 98 37.13 -6.58 37.31
CA GLY A 98 36.31 -5.63 36.54
C GLY A 98 34.85 -6.01 36.32
N ASN A 99 34.50 -7.30 36.31
CA ASN A 99 33.19 -7.79 35.87
C ASN A 99 32.04 -7.55 36.88
N GLY A 100 32.33 -7.20 38.13
CA GLY A 100 31.29 -7.08 39.16
C GLY A 100 30.37 -5.86 39.04
N PHE A 101 30.88 -4.69 38.61
CA PHE A 101 30.11 -3.45 38.69
C PHE A 101 28.90 -3.43 37.74
N LEU A 102 29.11 -3.79 36.47
CA LEU A 102 28.03 -3.75 35.49
C LEU A 102 26.92 -4.73 35.90
N GLU A 103 27.29 -5.95 36.27
CA GLU A 103 26.33 -6.95 36.73
C GLU A 103 25.59 -6.52 38.00
N GLU A 104 26.30 -6.03 39.03
CA GLU A 104 25.66 -5.54 40.26
C GLU A 104 24.73 -4.35 39.98
N PHE A 105 25.12 -3.46 39.05
CA PHE A 105 24.27 -2.35 38.66
C PHE A 105 23.05 -2.81 37.84
N LEU A 106 23.20 -3.80 36.95
CA LEU A 106 22.08 -4.42 36.24
C LEU A 106 21.11 -5.08 37.23
N ARG A 107 21.59 -5.81 38.25
CA ARG A 107 20.74 -6.36 39.32
C ARG A 107 19.95 -5.27 40.08
N PHE A 108 20.60 -4.13 40.36
CA PHE A 108 19.93 -2.97 40.95
C PHE A 108 18.83 -2.44 40.02
N LEU A 109 19.10 -2.31 38.72
CA LEU A 109 18.13 -1.82 37.74
C LEU A 109 16.97 -2.81 37.54
N VAL A 110 17.23 -4.12 37.46
CA VAL A 110 16.20 -5.16 37.38
C VAL A 110 15.29 -5.09 38.61
N THR A 111 15.87 -4.91 39.80
CA THR A 111 15.10 -4.71 41.04
C THR A 111 14.22 -3.45 40.96
N ALA A 112 14.79 -2.32 40.52
CA ALA A 112 14.05 -1.07 40.36
C ALA A 112 12.95 -1.16 39.28
N SER A 113 13.13 -1.98 38.26
CA SER A 113 12.14 -2.24 37.20
C SER A 113 10.88 -2.94 37.72
N LYS A 114 11.00 -3.67 38.85
CA LYS A 114 9.90 -4.39 39.51
C LYS A 114 9.15 -3.54 40.55
N ALA A 115 9.59 -2.30 40.79
CA ALA A 115 9.01 -1.44 41.82
C ALA A 115 7.54 -1.03 41.51
N ALA A 116 6.71 -0.91 42.55
CA ALA A 116 5.36 -0.35 42.42
C ALA A 116 5.37 1.11 41.91
N HIS A 117 6.44 1.85 42.24
CA HIS A 117 6.62 3.25 41.87
C HIS A 117 6.97 3.40 40.38
N ARG A 118 6.06 4.02 39.60
CA ARG A 118 6.21 4.21 38.14
C ARG A 118 7.52 4.90 37.73
N PRO A 119 7.95 6.03 38.34
CA PRO A 119 9.22 6.68 37.99
C PRO A 119 10.45 5.77 38.13
N ALA A 120 10.46 4.89 39.14
CA ALA A 120 11.56 3.96 39.33
C ALA A 120 11.62 2.94 38.17
N ARG A 121 10.47 2.35 37.83
CA ARG A 121 10.39 1.43 36.67
C ARG A 121 10.81 2.09 35.37
N PHE A 122 10.33 3.32 35.13
CA PHE A 122 10.67 4.09 33.94
C PHE A 122 12.18 4.32 33.83
N ARG A 123 12.82 4.81 34.89
CA ARG A 123 14.27 5.07 34.87
C ARG A 123 15.08 3.79 34.76
N ALA A 124 14.67 2.73 35.43
CA ALA A 124 15.29 1.43 35.32
C ALA A 124 15.27 0.93 33.87
N CYS A 125 14.10 0.85 33.24
CA CYS A 125 13.96 0.34 31.87
C CYS A 125 14.68 1.25 30.86
N GLN A 126 14.62 2.58 31.05
CA GLN A 126 15.38 3.52 30.23
C GLN A 126 16.88 3.22 30.29
N ILE A 127 17.45 3.11 31.50
CA ILE A 127 18.89 2.89 31.68
C ILE A 127 19.30 1.50 31.18
N ILE A 128 18.51 0.45 31.43
CA ILE A 128 18.72 -0.91 30.92
C ILE A 128 18.78 -0.90 29.39
N SER A 129 17.75 -0.35 28.74
CA SER A 129 17.69 -0.22 27.27
C SER A 129 18.91 0.53 26.73
N GLU A 130 19.28 1.64 27.36
CA GLU A 130 20.43 2.44 26.97
C GLU A 130 21.78 1.72 27.18
N ILE A 131 21.92 0.86 28.19
CA ILE A 131 23.13 0.03 28.41
C ILE A 131 23.22 -1.03 27.31
N ILE A 132 22.17 -1.84 27.12
CA ILE A 132 22.16 -2.95 26.15
C ILE A 132 22.48 -2.47 24.74
N MET A 133 21.89 -1.34 24.32
CA MET A 133 22.11 -0.78 22.98
C MET A 133 23.53 -0.21 22.78
N ARG A 134 24.31 -0.01 23.85
CA ARG A 134 25.69 0.51 23.79
C ARG A 134 26.76 -0.56 23.92
N LEU A 135 26.43 -1.71 24.50
CA LEU A 135 27.41 -2.76 24.67
C LEU A 135 27.89 -3.26 23.30
N PRO A 136 29.17 -3.59 23.14
CA PRO A 136 29.60 -4.34 21.97
C PRO A 136 29.06 -5.78 22.02
N ASP A 137 29.08 -6.48 20.89
CA ASP A 137 28.54 -7.84 20.79
C ASP A 137 29.41 -8.88 21.53
N ASP A 138 30.66 -8.54 21.82
CA ASP A 138 31.63 -9.34 22.58
C ASP A 138 31.70 -8.96 24.08
N ALA A 139 30.72 -8.21 24.58
CA ALA A 139 30.69 -7.83 26.00
C ALA A 139 30.51 -9.04 26.92
N GLU A 140 31.47 -9.27 27.81
CA GLU A 140 31.41 -10.34 28.81
C GLU A 140 30.46 -9.96 29.97
N VAL A 141 29.25 -10.51 29.95
CA VAL A 141 28.25 -10.45 31.04
C VAL A 141 27.72 -11.85 31.25
N SER A 142 27.57 -12.30 32.50
CA SER A 142 27.13 -13.67 32.79
C SER A 142 25.72 -13.97 32.26
N ASP A 143 25.50 -15.20 31.83
CA ASP A 143 24.21 -15.66 31.30
C ASP A 143 23.09 -15.49 32.33
N GLU A 144 23.37 -15.72 33.63
CA GLU A 144 22.37 -15.54 34.69
C GLU A 144 21.86 -14.11 34.78
N ILE A 145 22.74 -13.12 34.52
CA ILE A 145 22.34 -11.71 34.51
C ILE A 145 21.51 -11.38 33.29
N TRP A 146 21.87 -11.94 32.14
CA TRP A 146 21.07 -11.77 30.94
C TRP A 146 19.68 -12.37 31.09
N ASP A 147 19.56 -13.57 31.65
CA ASP A 147 18.28 -14.19 31.96
C ASP A 147 17.43 -13.30 32.89
N GLU A 148 18.01 -12.78 33.97
CA GLU A 148 17.29 -11.86 34.88
C GLU A 148 16.81 -10.57 34.18
N VAL A 149 17.63 -10.01 33.29
CA VAL A 149 17.31 -8.79 32.52
C VAL A 149 16.23 -9.09 31.49
N ILE A 150 16.37 -10.18 30.73
CA ILE A 150 15.43 -10.61 29.69
C ILE A 150 14.06 -10.87 30.32
N ASP A 151 14.00 -11.68 31.38
CA ASP A 151 12.76 -11.97 32.10
C ASP A 151 12.13 -10.69 32.67
N GLY A 152 12.96 -9.82 33.25
CA GLY A 152 12.52 -8.52 33.73
C GLY A 152 11.88 -7.69 32.63
N MET A 153 12.51 -7.61 31.45
CA MET A 153 12.02 -6.83 30.33
C MET A 153 10.79 -7.47 29.65
N LYS A 154 10.71 -8.80 29.54
CA LYS A 154 9.52 -9.52 29.04
C LYS A 154 8.27 -9.10 29.82
N VAL A 155 8.36 -9.06 31.16
CA VAL A 155 7.25 -8.57 31.99
C VAL A 155 6.97 -7.07 31.75
N ARG A 156 7.98 -6.26 31.45
CA ARG A 156 7.81 -4.81 31.21
C ARG A 156 7.26 -4.47 29.83
N VAL A 157 7.29 -5.38 28.86
CA VAL A 157 6.55 -5.25 27.59
C VAL A 157 5.05 -5.06 27.87
N GLN A 158 4.53 -5.60 28.97
CA GLN A 158 3.13 -5.46 29.39
C GLN A 158 2.90 -4.37 30.46
N ASP A 159 3.83 -3.42 30.64
CA ASP A 159 3.64 -2.33 31.63
C ASP A 159 2.48 -1.41 31.25
N LYS A 160 1.76 -0.88 32.24
CA LYS A 160 0.67 0.10 32.04
C LYS A 160 1.13 1.36 31.31
N ASN A 161 2.40 1.73 31.42
CA ASN A 161 2.94 2.93 30.79
C ASN A 161 3.65 2.63 29.46
N ALA A 162 3.15 3.21 28.36
CA ALA A 162 3.69 2.98 27.00
C ALA A 162 5.20 3.29 26.85
N ALA A 163 5.72 4.30 27.55
CA ALA A 163 7.15 4.62 27.45
C ALA A 163 8.03 3.54 28.12
N ILE A 164 7.52 2.88 29.16
CA ILE A 164 8.20 1.73 29.79
C ILE A 164 8.20 0.55 28.81
N ARG A 165 7.04 0.25 28.20
CA ARG A 165 6.93 -0.79 27.16
C ARG A 165 7.90 -0.54 26.01
N THR A 166 7.99 0.70 25.53
CA THR A 166 8.93 1.12 24.47
C THR A 166 10.38 0.77 24.82
N TYR A 167 10.84 1.10 26.04
CA TYR A 167 12.20 0.78 26.47
C TYR A 167 12.41 -0.73 26.64
N ALA A 168 11.41 -1.46 27.13
CA ALA A 168 11.47 -2.91 27.29
C ALA A 168 11.61 -3.62 25.93
N VAL A 169 10.77 -3.26 24.96
CA VAL A 169 10.85 -3.77 23.58
C VAL A 169 12.22 -3.45 22.98
N ARG A 170 12.66 -2.18 23.06
CA ARG A 170 13.97 -1.78 22.54
C ARG A 170 15.13 -2.54 23.21
N ALA A 171 15.07 -2.77 24.53
CA ALA A 171 16.08 -3.57 25.22
C ALA A 171 16.11 -5.01 24.71
N LEU A 172 14.94 -5.65 24.57
CA LEU A 172 14.81 -7.03 24.10
C LEU A 172 15.18 -7.21 22.62
N SER A 173 15.16 -6.15 21.81
CA SER A 173 15.48 -6.22 20.38
C SER A 173 16.85 -6.82 20.05
N ARG A 174 17.82 -6.74 20.97
CA ARG A 174 19.15 -7.36 20.78
C ARG A 174 19.19 -8.86 21.06
N PHE A 175 18.17 -9.38 21.73
CA PHE A 175 18.05 -10.79 22.06
C PHE A 175 17.00 -11.49 21.20
N ALA A 176 16.24 -10.75 20.38
CA ALA A 176 15.21 -11.28 19.51
C ALA A 176 15.84 -12.04 18.32
N VAL A 177 15.75 -13.36 18.37
CA VAL A 177 16.29 -14.31 17.38
C VAL A 177 15.25 -15.41 17.21
N GLU A 178 14.81 -15.63 15.97
CA GLU A 178 13.78 -16.62 15.69
C GLU A 178 14.22 -18.03 16.14
N GLY A 179 13.41 -18.66 16.99
CA GLY A 179 13.60 -20.04 17.48
C GLY A 179 14.54 -20.21 18.68
N GLU A 180 15.37 -19.22 19.01
CA GLU A 180 16.42 -19.36 20.05
C GLU A 180 16.35 -18.30 21.16
N ASP A 181 15.38 -17.38 21.12
CA ASP A 181 15.27 -16.23 22.03
C ASP A 181 14.42 -16.45 23.29
N GLY A 182 13.95 -17.67 23.50
CA GLY A 182 13.05 -18.01 24.61
C GLY A 182 11.68 -17.32 24.52
N GLY A 183 11.17 -17.06 23.31
CA GLY A 183 9.82 -16.53 23.05
C GLY A 183 9.73 -15.01 23.02
N ILE A 184 10.82 -14.30 22.72
CA ILE A 184 10.80 -12.82 22.60
C ILE A 184 10.06 -12.42 21.32
N VAL A 185 10.34 -13.06 20.19
CA VAL A 185 9.64 -12.81 18.93
C VAL A 185 8.15 -13.05 19.08
N ASP A 186 7.74 -14.18 19.67
CA ASP A 186 6.33 -14.50 19.90
C ASP A 186 5.64 -13.44 20.76
N LEU A 187 6.30 -13.00 21.84
CA LEU A 187 5.80 -11.91 22.69
C LEU A 187 5.64 -10.60 21.91
N PHE A 188 6.57 -10.28 21.01
CA PHE A 188 6.47 -9.08 20.16
C PHE A 188 5.29 -9.17 19.20
N LEU A 189 5.09 -10.31 18.55
CA LEU A 189 3.98 -10.52 17.62
C LEU A 189 2.63 -10.42 18.35
N GLU A 190 2.46 -11.14 19.47
CA GLU A 190 1.24 -11.07 20.30
C GLU A 190 0.96 -9.64 20.80
N THR A 191 2.03 -8.92 21.19
CA THR A 191 1.90 -7.54 21.67
C THR A 191 1.54 -6.58 20.54
N LEU A 192 2.07 -6.76 19.33
CA LEU A 192 1.84 -5.86 18.19
C LEU A 192 0.36 -5.74 17.84
N ASP A 193 -0.35 -6.87 17.82
CA ASP A 193 -1.78 -6.94 17.48
C ASP A 193 -2.68 -6.20 18.48
N ASN A 194 -2.26 -6.17 19.74
CA ASN A 194 -3.07 -5.66 20.85
C ASN A 194 -2.61 -4.29 21.38
N GLU A 195 -1.48 -3.76 20.88
CA GLU A 195 -0.84 -2.58 21.46
C GLU A 195 -1.51 -1.27 20.98
N PRO A 196 -2.15 -0.50 21.88
CA PRO A 196 -2.86 0.72 21.48
C PRO A 196 -1.92 1.88 21.11
N ASN A 197 -0.69 1.91 21.62
CA ASN A 197 0.22 3.03 21.42
C ASN A 197 1.09 2.87 20.17
N ALA A 198 0.95 3.81 19.23
CA ALA A 198 1.68 3.79 17.97
C ALA A 198 3.22 3.78 18.11
N GLU A 199 3.80 4.47 19.10
CA GLU A 199 5.26 4.47 19.27
C GLU A 199 5.78 3.12 19.77
N VAL A 200 4.99 2.40 20.57
CA VAL A 200 5.33 1.03 20.99
C VAL A 200 5.25 0.09 19.80
N ARG A 201 4.14 0.11 19.02
CA ARG A 201 4.00 -0.70 17.80
C ARG A 201 5.14 -0.46 16.82
N LYS A 202 5.45 0.81 16.55
CA LYS A 202 6.59 1.20 15.72
C LYS A 202 7.92 0.62 16.24
N THR A 203 8.14 0.68 17.55
CA THR A 203 9.35 0.14 18.18
C THR A 203 9.41 -1.38 18.04
N ILE A 204 8.27 -2.08 18.18
CA ILE A 204 8.16 -3.52 17.95
C ILE A 204 8.52 -3.85 16.50
N VAL A 205 7.92 -3.16 15.52
CA VAL A 205 8.22 -3.35 14.08
C VAL A 205 9.72 -3.21 13.79
N PHE A 206 10.39 -2.18 14.35
CA PHE A 206 11.84 -2.04 14.22
C PHE A 206 12.65 -3.14 14.93
N SER A 207 12.07 -3.79 15.93
CA SER A 207 12.73 -4.80 16.75
C SER A 207 12.56 -6.22 16.23
N LEU A 208 11.64 -6.46 15.28
CA LEU A 208 11.44 -7.78 14.69
C LEU A 208 12.69 -8.21 13.89
N PRO A 209 13.27 -9.40 14.14
CA PRO A 209 14.36 -9.95 13.33
C PRO A 209 13.85 -10.32 11.93
N PRO A 210 14.72 -10.46 10.91
CA PRO A 210 14.28 -10.88 9.58
C PRO A 210 13.95 -12.38 9.55
N SER A 211 12.69 -12.71 9.30
CA SER A 211 12.22 -14.07 9.01
C SER A 211 10.92 -14.09 8.21
N ASN A 212 10.45 -15.26 7.78
CA ASN A 212 9.18 -15.36 7.05
C ASN A 212 7.98 -14.97 7.93
N ASN A 213 7.96 -15.42 9.20
CA ASN A 213 6.89 -15.11 10.15
C ASN A 213 6.83 -13.60 10.43
N THR A 214 7.97 -12.98 10.69
CA THR A 214 8.04 -11.54 10.98
C THR A 214 7.82 -10.67 9.74
N LEU A 215 8.15 -11.14 8.54
CA LEU A 215 7.89 -10.45 7.30
C LEU A 215 6.39 -10.20 7.10
N GLU A 216 5.55 -11.19 7.39
CA GLU A 216 4.09 -11.05 7.28
C GLU A 216 3.59 -9.92 8.18
N SER A 217 3.99 -9.90 9.46
CA SER A 217 3.61 -8.83 10.38
C SER A 217 4.17 -7.45 9.99
N VAL A 218 5.37 -7.39 9.38
CA VAL A 218 5.90 -6.14 8.82
C VAL A 218 5.04 -5.65 7.65
N VAL A 219 4.62 -6.54 6.75
CA VAL A 219 3.75 -6.20 5.61
C VAL A 219 2.34 -5.79 6.08
N GLU A 220 1.79 -6.44 7.09
CA GLU A 220 0.52 -6.06 7.73
C GLU A 220 0.60 -4.69 8.41
N SER A 221 1.74 -4.38 9.05
CA SER A 221 2.00 -3.07 9.65
C SER A 221 1.96 -1.91 8.65
N MET A 222 2.01 -2.17 7.34
CA MET A 222 1.78 -1.16 6.30
C MET A 222 0.32 -0.69 6.22
N LEU A 223 -0.61 -1.37 6.88
CA LEU A 223 -2.01 -0.98 6.99
C LEU A 223 -2.36 -0.37 8.36
N ASP A 224 -1.35 -0.15 9.22
CA ASP A 224 -1.56 0.43 10.56
C ASP A 224 -2.27 1.78 10.50
N ILE A 225 -3.13 2.05 11.48
CA ILE A 225 -3.87 3.31 11.59
C ILE A 225 -2.94 4.53 11.69
N SER A 226 -1.73 4.34 12.22
CA SER A 226 -0.71 5.36 12.43
C SER A 226 0.25 5.44 11.25
N GLU A 227 0.38 6.65 10.70
CA GLU A 227 1.37 6.97 9.67
C GLU A 227 2.81 6.56 10.05
N SER A 228 3.21 6.80 11.31
CA SER A 228 4.59 6.55 11.73
C SER A 228 4.94 5.07 11.79
N VAL A 229 3.96 4.19 12.04
CA VAL A 229 4.13 2.73 12.03
C VAL A 229 4.22 2.24 10.59
N ARG A 230 3.30 2.69 9.72
CA ARG A 230 3.33 2.35 8.28
C ARG A 230 4.66 2.74 7.63
N ARG A 231 5.17 3.95 7.93
CA ARG A 231 6.48 4.38 7.45
C ARG A 231 7.62 3.51 7.99
N ALA A 232 7.54 3.10 9.26
CA ALA A 232 8.55 2.22 9.85
C ALA A 232 8.59 0.85 9.17
N ALA A 233 7.44 0.30 8.75
CA ALA A 233 7.38 -0.95 8.01
C ALA A 233 8.20 -0.90 6.71
N TYR A 234 8.09 0.18 5.91
CA TYR A 234 8.92 0.35 4.70
C TYR A 234 10.41 0.50 5.03
N SER A 235 10.75 1.22 6.11
CA SER A 235 12.13 1.37 6.56
C SER A 235 12.74 0.02 7.01
N VAL A 236 11.96 -0.81 7.69
CA VAL A 236 12.36 -2.17 8.09
C VAL A 236 12.49 -3.07 6.87
N LEU A 237 11.56 -3.01 5.92
CA LEU A 237 11.64 -3.78 4.68
C LEU A 237 12.93 -3.45 3.91
N ALA A 238 13.22 -2.15 3.75
CA ALA A 238 14.42 -1.66 3.07
C ALA A 238 15.72 -2.17 3.71
N THR A 239 15.77 -2.24 5.04
CA THR A 239 17.01 -2.50 5.79
C THR A 239 17.22 -3.96 6.14
N LYS A 240 16.16 -4.76 6.29
CA LYS A 240 16.24 -6.14 6.80
C LYS A 240 15.86 -7.21 5.78
N PHE A 241 15.10 -6.88 4.74
CA PHE A 241 14.54 -7.88 3.82
C PHE A 241 15.00 -7.63 2.38
N PRO A 242 15.93 -8.43 1.83
CA PRO A 242 16.34 -8.32 0.44
C PRO A 242 15.18 -8.54 -0.53
N LEU A 243 15.19 -7.86 -1.69
CA LEU A 243 14.13 -7.99 -2.70
C LEU A 243 13.87 -9.45 -3.10
N GLN A 244 14.93 -10.25 -3.18
CA GLN A 244 14.88 -11.65 -3.61
C GLN A 244 14.18 -12.56 -2.60
N THR A 245 14.11 -12.19 -1.32
CA THR A 245 13.43 -13.01 -0.29
C THR A 245 11.92 -12.84 -0.32
N LEU A 246 11.42 -11.78 -0.97
CA LEU A 246 10.00 -11.52 -1.11
C LEU A 246 9.41 -12.33 -2.27
N SER A 247 8.22 -12.90 -2.07
CA SER A 247 7.43 -13.46 -3.17
C SER A 247 6.92 -12.36 -4.10
N ILE A 248 6.53 -12.72 -5.33
CA ILE A 248 5.99 -11.77 -6.32
C ILE A 248 4.77 -11.05 -5.73
N LYS A 249 3.81 -11.80 -5.16
CA LYS A 249 2.62 -11.24 -4.49
C LYS A 249 2.99 -10.26 -3.37
N GLN A 250 4.03 -10.56 -2.58
CA GLN A 250 4.49 -9.64 -1.53
C GLN A 250 5.07 -8.36 -2.13
N ARG A 251 5.94 -8.46 -3.15
CA ARG A 251 6.52 -7.29 -3.82
C ARG A 251 5.45 -6.36 -4.37
N THR A 252 4.45 -6.91 -5.05
CA THR A 252 3.36 -6.12 -5.64
C THR A 252 2.44 -5.53 -4.59
N THR A 253 2.14 -6.28 -3.53
CA THR A 253 1.37 -5.78 -2.36
C THR A 253 2.06 -4.61 -1.68
N VAL A 254 3.37 -4.72 -1.42
CA VAL A 254 4.17 -3.66 -0.79
C VAL A 254 4.13 -2.38 -1.63
N LEU A 255 4.38 -2.50 -2.93
CA LEU A 255 4.40 -1.34 -3.83
C LEU A 255 3.02 -0.73 -4.01
N HIS A 256 1.98 -1.55 -4.19
CA HIS A 256 0.61 -1.06 -4.29
C HIS A 256 0.19 -0.29 -3.03
N ARG A 257 0.44 -0.84 -1.83
CA ARG A 257 0.11 -0.18 -0.56
C ARG A 257 0.89 1.13 -0.38
N GLY A 258 2.17 1.15 -0.71
CA GLY A 258 3.04 2.28 -0.42
C GLY A 258 2.88 3.42 -1.42
N LEU A 259 2.84 3.11 -2.71
CA LEU A 259 2.68 4.12 -3.77
C LEU A 259 1.26 4.69 -3.83
N SER A 260 0.26 3.97 -3.31
CA SER A 260 -1.12 4.45 -3.19
C SER A 260 -1.46 4.96 -1.78
N ASP A 261 -0.47 5.10 -0.88
CA ASP A 261 -0.74 5.57 0.48
C ASP A 261 -1.22 7.03 0.49
N ARG A 262 -2.26 7.30 1.27
CA ARG A 262 -2.82 8.65 1.50
C ARG A 262 -1.81 9.65 2.09
N SER A 263 -0.78 9.18 2.79
CA SER A 263 0.24 10.04 3.39
C SER A 263 1.48 10.11 2.51
N ALA A 264 1.83 11.34 2.09
CA ALA A 264 3.05 11.61 1.34
C ALA A 264 4.32 11.14 2.07
N SER A 265 4.33 11.16 3.40
CA SER A 265 5.44 10.71 4.24
C SER A 265 5.67 9.19 4.12
N VAL A 266 4.61 8.40 3.99
CA VAL A 266 4.69 6.94 3.77
C VAL A 266 5.04 6.64 2.31
N ASN A 267 4.38 7.33 1.38
CA ASN A 267 4.64 7.20 -0.05
C ASN A 267 6.11 7.46 -0.39
N ASN A 268 6.69 8.54 0.14
CA ASN A 268 8.09 8.90 -0.06
C ASN A 268 9.06 7.85 0.52
N GLU A 269 8.73 7.21 1.65
CA GLU A 269 9.57 6.15 2.22
C GLU A 269 9.52 4.88 1.37
N CYS A 270 8.34 4.51 0.84
CA CYS A 270 8.20 3.43 -0.13
C CYS A 270 8.99 3.74 -1.41
N LEU A 271 8.88 4.96 -1.94
CA LEU A 271 9.63 5.39 -3.13
C LEU A 271 11.14 5.34 -2.89
N LYS A 272 11.60 5.78 -1.71
CA LYS A 272 13.00 5.70 -1.33
C LYS A 272 13.51 4.26 -1.31
N MET A 273 12.77 3.34 -0.70
CA MET A 273 13.10 1.90 -0.73
C MET A 273 13.15 1.37 -2.17
N LEU A 274 12.13 1.68 -2.98
CA LEU A 274 12.04 1.27 -4.38
C LEU A 274 13.26 1.75 -5.19
N LYS A 275 13.68 3.01 -5.01
CA LYS A 275 14.83 3.59 -5.71
C LYS A 275 16.16 3.06 -5.20
N ASP A 276 16.43 3.26 -3.92
CA ASP A 276 17.75 3.06 -3.35
C ASP A 276 18.08 1.57 -3.23
N GLU A 277 17.12 0.78 -2.73
CA GLU A 277 17.32 -0.65 -2.49
C GLU A 277 16.94 -1.47 -3.72
N TRP A 278 15.72 -1.36 -4.23
CA TRP A 278 15.25 -2.29 -5.28
C TRP A 278 15.86 -1.98 -6.64
N LEU A 279 15.77 -0.73 -7.11
CA LEU A 279 16.29 -0.33 -8.41
C LEU A 279 17.82 -0.25 -8.41
N VAL A 280 18.42 0.58 -7.55
CA VAL A 280 19.86 0.86 -7.59
C VAL A 280 20.67 -0.32 -7.07
N LYS A 281 20.41 -0.78 -5.84
CA LYS A 281 21.24 -1.82 -5.21
C LYS A 281 20.97 -3.22 -5.75
N TYR A 282 19.71 -3.65 -5.91
CA TYR A 282 19.41 -5.01 -6.36
C TYR A 282 19.33 -5.17 -7.88
N CYS A 283 18.91 -4.15 -8.62
CA CYS A 283 18.80 -4.21 -10.09
C CYS A 283 19.91 -3.44 -10.82
N GLY A 284 20.87 -2.84 -10.12
CA GLY A 284 21.98 -2.11 -10.74
C GLY A 284 21.55 -0.86 -11.53
N GLY A 285 20.35 -0.33 -11.24
CA GLY A 285 19.74 0.76 -11.99
C GLY A 285 18.97 0.32 -13.24
N ASP A 286 18.91 -0.98 -13.56
CA ASP A 286 18.11 -1.48 -14.68
C ASP A 286 16.64 -1.69 -14.29
N VAL A 287 15.77 -0.83 -14.84
CA VAL A 287 14.33 -0.90 -14.60
C VAL A 287 13.69 -2.14 -15.23
N ILE A 288 14.24 -2.68 -16.32
CA ILE A 288 13.68 -3.88 -16.94
C ILE A 288 13.86 -5.07 -16.00
N SER A 289 15.04 -5.21 -15.38
CA SER A 289 15.27 -6.20 -14.32
C SER A 289 14.34 -6.00 -13.11
N LEU A 290 14.05 -4.76 -12.72
CA LEU A 290 13.08 -4.48 -11.66
C LEU A 290 11.67 -4.95 -12.03
N LEU A 291 11.19 -4.63 -13.25
CA LEU A 291 9.87 -5.05 -13.72
C LEU A 291 9.75 -6.58 -13.80
N ARG A 292 10.82 -7.29 -14.14
CA ARG A 292 10.85 -8.77 -14.13
C ARG A 292 10.59 -9.36 -12.74
N PHE A 293 10.97 -8.66 -11.67
CA PHE A 293 10.66 -9.09 -10.30
C PHE A 293 9.18 -8.92 -9.91
N LEU A 294 8.39 -8.19 -10.71
CA LEU A 294 7.00 -7.85 -10.40
C LEU A 294 5.96 -8.70 -11.13
N ASP A 295 6.36 -9.49 -12.13
CA ASP A 295 5.43 -10.23 -13.00
C ASP A 295 4.34 -9.31 -13.57
N VAL A 296 4.75 -8.44 -14.49
CA VAL A 296 3.90 -7.36 -15.02
C VAL A 296 2.73 -7.87 -15.88
N GLU A 297 2.77 -9.12 -16.31
CA GLU A 297 1.65 -9.75 -17.02
C GLU A 297 0.47 -9.97 -16.06
N THR A 298 0.76 -10.43 -14.84
CA THR A 298 -0.23 -10.61 -13.78
C THR A 298 -0.57 -9.30 -13.07
N TYR A 299 0.45 -8.47 -12.77
CA TYR A 299 0.31 -7.27 -11.93
C TYR A 299 0.61 -5.97 -12.72
N GLU A 300 -0.02 -5.81 -13.89
CA GLU A 300 0.21 -4.67 -14.79
C GLU A 300 0.10 -3.32 -14.10
N SER A 301 -0.97 -3.08 -13.34
CA SER A 301 -1.26 -1.80 -12.69
C SER A 301 -0.16 -1.37 -11.70
N VAL A 302 0.49 -2.33 -11.04
CA VAL A 302 1.61 -2.08 -10.13
C VAL A 302 2.86 -1.72 -10.95
N GLY A 303 3.13 -2.44 -12.03
CA GLY A 303 4.21 -2.11 -12.97
C GLY A 303 4.07 -0.71 -13.57
N GLU A 304 2.85 -0.33 -13.97
CA GLU A 304 2.54 1.04 -14.44
C GLU A 304 2.78 2.09 -13.36
N SER A 305 2.32 1.83 -12.13
CA SER A 305 2.49 2.74 -11.00
C SER A 305 3.97 2.94 -10.65
N VAL A 306 4.76 1.87 -10.64
CA VAL A 306 6.22 1.91 -10.42
C VAL A 306 6.89 2.77 -11.49
N MET A 307 6.61 2.51 -12.77
CA MET A 307 7.15 3.29 -13.88
C MET A 307 6.79 4.77 -13.76
N ALA A 308 5.51 5.07 -13.52
CA ALA A 308 5.02 6.44 -13.42
C ALA A 308 5.69 7.23 -12.29
N VAL A 309 5.84 6.62 -11.10
CA VAL A 309 6.46 7.29 -9.96
C VAL A 309 7.96 7.49 -10.18
N LEU A 310 8.68 6.49 -10.71
CA LEU A 310 10.11 6.61 -10.98
C LEU A 310 10.43 7.62 -12.08
N LEU A 311 9.59 7.73 -13.11
CA LEU A 311 9.69 8.76 -14.15
C LEU A 311 9.45 10.16 -13.56
N LYS A 312 8.37 10.33 -12.78
CA LYS A 312 8.04 11.61 -12.13
C LYS A 312 9.12 12.10 -11.16
N ASP A 313 9.74 11.17 -10.44
CA ASP A 313 10.87 11.46 -9.55
C ASP A 313 12.18 11.77 -10.30
N GLY A 314 12.25 11.43 -11.60
CA GLY A 314 13.41 11.65 -12.46
C GLY A 314 14.50 10.58 -12.33
N ALA A 315 14.20 9.46 -11.65
CA ALA A 315 15.08 8.29 -11.54
C ALA A 315 15.24 7.55 -12.88
N LEU A 316 14.26 7.68 -13.78
CA LEU A 316 14.28 7.07 -15.11
C LEU A 316 14.33 8.14 -16.19
N ARG A 317 15.15 7.90 -17.21
CA ARG A 317 15.25 8.71 -18.43
C ARG A 317 15.52 7.78 -19.60
N VAL A 318 15.19 8.23 -20.80
CA VAL A 318 15.62 7.55 -22.02
C VAL A 318 17.15 7.56 -22.05
N GLN A 319 17.76 6.39 -22.14
CA GLN A 319 19.21 6.25 -22.27
C GLN A 319 19.63 6.56 -23.70
N ASP A 320 20.80 7.19 -23.88
CA ASP A 320 21.31 7.52 -25.20
C ASP A 320 21.38 6.27 -26.10
N GLY A 321 20.85 6.40 -27.32
CA GLY A 321 20.85 5.33 -28.32
C GLY A 321 19.80 4.22 -28.10
N HIS A 322 19.05 4.23 -27.00
CA HIS A 322 17.97 3.26 -26.78
C HIS A 322 16.66 3.77 -27.39
N SER A 323 16.05 2.95 -28.23
CA SER A 323 14.77 3.24 -28.87
C SER A 323 14.06 1.95 -29.24
N ILE A 324 12.77 2.02 -29.56
CA ILE A 324 12.02 0.87 -30.11
C ILE A 324 12.59 0.45 -31.48
N ARG A 325 13.28 1.38 -32.17
CA ARG A 325 13.91 1.13 -33.47
C ARG A 325 15.00 0.06 -33.41
N GLN A 326 15.56 -0.23 -32.23
CA GLN A 326 16.57 -1.29 -32.04
C GLN A 326 16.05 -2.71 -32.28
N TYR A 327 14.72 -2.91 -32.23
CA TYR A 327 14.09 -4.22 -32.46
C TYR A 327 13.88 -4.54 -33.95
N PHE A 328 14.25 -3.61 -34.84
CA PHE A 328 14.27 -3.83 -36.28
C PHE A 328 15.71 -4.19 -36.68
N THR A 329 15.95 -5.42 -37.11
CA THR A 329 17.32 -5.88 -37.38
C THR A 329 17.83 -5.26 -38.69
N ALA A 330 19.04 -4.67 -38.68
CA ALA A 330 19.67 -4.21 -39.91
C ALA A 330 20.12 -5.42 -40.75
N ASN A 331 19.53 -5.60 -41.93
CA ASN A 331 19.85 -6.69 -42.85
C ASN A 331 21.36 -6.77 -43.14
N GLY A 332 21.98 -7.89 -42.81
CA GLY A 332 23.07 -8.43 -43.61
C GLY A 332 22.53 -8.73 -45.02
N GLU A 333 23.33 -8.40 -46.03
CA GLU A 333 22.93 -8.43 -47.43
C GLU A 333 22.38 -9.81 -47.86
N LYS A 334 21.16 -9.80 -48.43
CA LYS A 334 20.45 -10.87 -49.16
C LYS A 334 19.80 -11.99 -48.33
N ALA A 335 18.58 -11.73 -47.86
CA ALA A 335 17.51 -12.73 -47.76
C ALA A 335 16.14 -12.03 -47.82
N GLU A 336 15.12 -12.76 -48.26
CA GLU A 336 13.75 -12.31 -48.55
C GLU A 336 13.04 -11.66 -47.35
N ARG A 337 12.05 -10.80 -47.62
CA ARG A 337 11.29 -10.01 -46.64
C ARG A 337 10.31 -10.86 -45.81
N ASP A 338 10.84 -11.76 -44.99
CA ASP A 338 10.17 -12.14 -43.75
C ASP A 338 10.74 -11.21 -42.66
N SER A 339 9.87 -10.49 -41.96
CA SER A 339 10.21 -9.37 -41.10
C SER A 339 11.22 -9.78 -40.00
N ASN A 340 12.49 -9.38 -40.14
CA ASN A 340 13.55 -9.56 -39.13
C ASN A 340 13.30 -8.63 -37.91
N ILE A 341 12.21 -8.87 -37.19
CA ILE A 341 11.80 -8.14 -35.99
C ILE A 341 12.14 -8.99 -34.77
N GLN A 342 12.93 -8.43 -33.86
CA GLN A 342 13.23 -9.07 -32.59
C GLN A 342 12.03 -8.90 -31.65
N LEU A 343 11.53 -10.03 -31.13
CA LEU A 343 10.42 -10.02 -30.18
C LEU A 343 10.85 -9.42 -28.84
N MET A 344 9.94 -8.66 -28.23
CA MET A 344 10.09 -7.95 -26.98
C MET A 344 9.48 -8.76 -25.83
N ASP A 345 10.16 -8.75 -24.69
CA ASP A 345 9.61 -9.27 -23.44
C ASP A 345 8.49 -8.33 -22.93
N ALA A 346 7.61 -8.87 -22.07
CA ALA A 346 6.48 -8.15 -21.49
C ALA A 346 6.91 -6.85 -20.79
N GLU A 347 8.00 -6.89 -20.01
CA GLU A 347 8.52 -5.74 -19.27
C GLU A 347 9.04 -4.64 -20.18
N VAL A 348 9.67 -5.03 -21.30
CA VAL A 348 10.21 -4.11 -22.29
C VAL A 348 9.06 -3.38 -23.01
N ALA A 349 8.01 -4.11 -23.37
CA ALA A 349 6.84 -3.52 -24.02
C ALA A 349 6.09 -2.57 -23.08
N LEU A 350 5.92 -2.95 -21.82
CA LEU A 350 5.34 -2.07 -20.79
C LEU A 350 6.21 -0.83 -20.56
N TYR A 351 7.53 -1.00 -20.42
CA TYR A 351 8.49 0.10 -20.25
C TYR A 351 8.34 1.13 -21.37
N TRP A 352 8.37 0.70 -22.63
CA TRP A 352 8.28 1.63 -23.76
C TRP A 352 6.91 2.28 -23.87
N LYS A 353 5.80 1.55 -23.63
CA LYS A 353 4.45 2.12 -23.58
C LYS A 353 4.39 3.27 -22.58
N ILE A 354 4.84 3.03 -21.34
CA ILE A 354 4.74 4.02 -20.27
C ILE A 354 5.73 5.17 -20.45
N MET A 355 6.95 4.91 -20.93
CA MET A 355 7.93 5.94 -21.26
C MET A 355 7.39 6.89 -22.34
N CYS A 356 6.86 6.36 -23.45
CA CYS A 356 6.31 7.19 -24.52
C CYS A 356 5.11 8.00 -24.04
N LYS A 357 4.21 7.37 -23.26
CA LYS A 357 3.07 8.06 -22.64
C LYS A 357 3.49 9.20 -21.72
N HIS A 358 4.55 8.99 -20.93
CA HIS A 358 5.09 10.02 -20.05
C HIS A 358 5.68 11.19 -20.84
N LEU A 359 6.49 10.93 -21.87
CA LEU A 359 7.05 11.97 -22.73
C LEU A 359 5.96 12.80 -23.42
N GLN A 360 4.93 12.13 -23.97
CA GLN A 360 3.79 12.81 -24.58
C GLN A 360 3.05 13.70 -23.56
N ALA A 361 2.79 13.18 -22.36
CA ALA A 361 2.12 13.94 -21.30
C ALA A 361 2.94 15.16 -20.84
N GLU A 362 4.25 15.01 -20.64
CA GLU A 362 5.15 16.13 -20.31
C GLU A 362 5.15 17.19 -21.43
N ALA A 363 5.24 16.77 -22.69
CA ALA A 363 5.18 17.68 -23.83
C ALA A 363 3.84 18.45 -23.89
N GLN A 364 2.71 17.78 -23.64
CA GLN A 364 1.39 18.41 -23.61
C GLN A 364 1.24 19.40 -22.46
N VAL A 365 1.72 19.06 -21.25
CA VAL A 365 1.73 19.96 -20.10
C VAL A 365 2.56 21.19 -20.41
N LYS A 366 3.79 21.01 -20.89
CA LYS A 366 4.69 22.12 -21.25
C LYS A 366 4.16 22.97 -22.40
N GLY A 367 3.55 22.37 -23.41
CA GLY A 367 2.88 23.09 -24.49
C GLY A 367 1.70 23.92 -23.98
N SER A 368 0.92 23.39 -23.02
CA SER A 368 -0.18 24.11 -22.40
C SER A 368 0.30 25.27 -21.51
N GLU A 369 1.38 25.06 -20.74
CA GLU A 369 2.05 26.11 -19.95
C GLU A 369 2.59 27.23 -20.84
N ALA A 370 3.18 26.88 -21.99
CA ALA A 370 3.65 27.84 -22.99
C ALA A 370 2.50 28.67 -23.55
N ALA A 371 1.36 28.04 -23.86
CA ALA A 371 0.17 28.74 -24.37
C ALA A 371 -0.50 29.65 -23.32
N ALA A 372 -0.40 29.29 -22.03
CA ALA A 372 -0.98 30.06 -20.93
C ALA A 372 -0.09 31.23 -20.46
N THR A 373 1.19 31.24 -20.84
CA THR A 373 2.20 32.22 -20.40
C THR A 373 2.59 33.14 -21.55
N THR A 374 3.27 34.26 -21.29
CA THR A 374 3.77 35.17 -22.34
C THR A 374 5.24 35.53 -22.16
N GLY A 375 5.90 36.02 -23.22
CA GLY A 375 7.28 36.49 -23.16
C GLY A 375 8.31 35.35 -23.08
N ALA A 376 9.39 35.57 -22.31
CA ALA A 376 10.52 34.66 -22.25
C ALA A 376 10.17 33.30 -21.61
N GLU A 377 9.30 33.28 -20.60
CA GLU A 377 8.86 32.06 -19.92
C GLU A 377 8.08 31.13 -20.87
N ALA A 378 7.20 31.70 -21.70
CA ALA A 378 6.49 30.94 -22.73
C ALA A 378 7.44 30.30 -23.75
N ALA A 379 8.51 30.99 -24.13
CA ALA A 379 9.53 30.46 -25.04
C ALA A 379 10.32 29.30 -24.41
N VAL A 380 10.61 29.35 -23.11
CA VAL A 380 11.26 28.25 -22.37
C VAL A 380 10.36 27.01 -22.35
N TYR A 381 9.09 27.16 -21.93
CA TYR A 381 8.16 26.03 -21.91
C TYR A 381 7.89 25.45 -23.31
N ALA A 382 7.83 26.29 -24.35
CA ALA A 382 7.71 25.81 -25.72
C ALA A 382 8.94 25.00 -26.15
N SER A 383 10.15 25.46 -25.81
CA SER A 383 11.38 24.71 -26.06
C SER A 383 11.38 23.37 -25.32
N GLU A 384 11.00 23.35 -24.05
CA GLU A 384 10.88 22.11 -23.27
C GLU A 384 9.87 21.13 -23.90
N ALA A 385 8.72 21.63 -24.37
CA ALA A 385 7.73 20.81 -25.06
C ALA A 385 8.26 20.22 -26.37
N THR A 386 8.98 21.03 -27.16
CA THR A 386 9.64 20.57 -28.39
C THR A 386 10.70 19.50 -28.09
N ASP A 387 11.58 19.72 -27.13
CA ASP A 387 12.62 18.75 -26.76
C ASP A 387 12.02 17.39 -26.36
N LYS A 388 10.87 17.39 -25.67
CA LYS A 388 10.15 16.18 -25.27
C LYS A 388 9.48 15.47 -26.46
N ASN A 389 8.89 16.23 -27.38
CA ASN A 389 8.32 15.67 -28.62
C ASN A 389 9.42 15.09 -29.53
N ASP A 390 10.53 15.80 -29.71
CA ASP A 390 11.67 15.32 -30.50
C ASP A 390 12.24 14.02 -29.91
N LEU A 391 12.33 13.94 -28.58
CA LEU A 391 12.74 12.72 -27.88
C LEU A 391 11.73 11.59 -28.08
N LEU A 392 10.43 11.86 -27.98
CA LEU A 392 9.36 10.89 -28.24
C LEU A 392 9.46 10.32 -29.67
N ASP A 393 9.60 11.19 -30.67
CA ASP A 393 9.75 10.82 -32.08
C ASP A 393 11.01 9.98 -32.31
N SER A 394 12.11 10.29 -31.62
CA SER A 394 13.36 9.53 -31.71
C SER A 394 13.24 8.10 -31.16
N VAL A 395 12.36 7.88 -30.19
CA VAL A 395 12.15 6.60 -29.51
C VAL A 395 11.15 5.70 -30.25
N LEU A 396 10.07 6.30 -30.77
CA LEU A 396 9.00 5.59 -31.47
C LEU A 396 9.49 4.90 -32.76
N PRO A 397 8.74 3.91 -33.29
CA PRO A 397 8.99 3.37 -34.62
C PRO A 397 9.05 4.48 -35.68
N SER A 398 9.97 4.35 -36.65
CA SER A 398 10.23 5.42 -37.62
C SER A 398 9.04 5.75 -38.51
N THR A 399 8.17 4.76 -38.77
CA THR A 399 6.97 4.90 -39.59
C THR A 399 5.80 4.12 -39.00
N ILE A 400 4.57 4.48 -39.40
CA ILE A 400 3.37 3.70 -39.04
C ILE A 400 3.43 2.28 -39.62
N THR A 401 4.09 2.08 -40.76
CA THR A 401 4.34 0.73 -41.31
C THR A 401 5.23 -0.09 -40.38
N ASP A 402 6.35 0.48 -39.93
CA ASP A 402 7.25 -0.20 -38.99
C ASP A 402 6.53 -0.55 -37.69
N TYR A 403 5.69 0.36 -37.19
CA TYR A 403 4.82 0.08 -36.04
C TYR A 403 3.88 -1.10 -36.29
N VAL A 404 3.14 -1.10 -37.41
CA VAL A 404 2.20 -2.19 -37.74
C VAL A 404 2.95 -3.52 -37.87
N ASP A 405 4.10 -3.54 -38.53
CA ASP A 405 4.91 -4.74 -38.69
C ASP A 405 5.43 -5.26 -37.34
N LEU A 406 5.82 -4.35 -36.44
CA LEU A 406 6.20 -4.68 -35.06
C LEU A 406 5.06 -5.36 -34.32
N VAL A 407 3.85 -4.79 -34.32
CA VAL A 407 2.70 -5.40 -33.63
C VAL A 407 2.34 -6.75 -34.26
N LYS A 408 2.35 -6.86 -35.59
CA LYS A 408 2.04 -8.10 -36.31
C LYS A 408 3.00 -9.23 -36.00
N ALA A 409 4.31 -8.94 -35.89
CA ALA A 409 5.30 -9.94 -35.52
C ALA A 409 5.00 -10.56 -34.15
N HIS A 410 4.67 -9.74 -33.15
CA HIS A 410 4.31 -10.20 -31.80
C HIS A 410 2.98 -10.95 -31.77
N LEU A 411 1.98 -10.44 -32.48
CA LEU A 411 0.68 -11.09 -32.65
C LEU A 411 0.74 -12.45 -33.37
N SER A 412 1.79 -12.69 -34.14
CA SER A 412 2.02 -13.96 -34.85
C SER A 412 2.90 -14.93 -34.05
N ALA A 413 3.56 -14.45 -33.00
CA ALA A 413 4.44 -15.25 -32.14
C ALA A 413 3.69 -16.13 -31.13
N GLY A 414 2.37 -15.95 -30.98
CA GLY A 414 1.48 -16.83 -30.22
C GLY A 414 1.09 -16.30 -28.83
N PRO A 415 0.44 -17.15 -28.00
CA PRO A 415 -0.21 -16.75 -26.76
C PRO A 415 0.73 -16.12 -25.72
N ASN A 416 1.98 -16.56 -25.66
CA ASN A 416 3.00 -16.01 -24.75
C ASN A 416 3.33 -14.53 -25.02
N TYR A 417 2.88 -13.96 -26.15
CA TYR A 417 3.07 -12.55 -26.50
C TYR A 417 1.77 -11.76 -26.49
N HIS A 418 0.67 -12.28 -25.93
CA HIS A 418 -0.60 -11.57 -25.86
C HIS A 418 -0.49 -10.27 -25.08
N PHE A 419 0.14 -10.32 -23.90
CA PHE A 419 0.38 -9.13 -23.09
C PHE A 419 1.21 -8.12 -23.88
N THR A 420 2.38 -8.52 -24.39
CA THR A 420 3.26 -7.68 -25.21
C THR A 420 2.53 -7.05 -26.40
N SER A 421 1.75 -7.85 -27.13
CA SER A 421 0.98 -7.39 -28.28
C SER A 421 -0.04 -6.32 -27.87
N ARG A 422 -0.73 -6.51 -26.73
CA ARG A 422 -1.64 -5.49 -26.16
C ARG A 422 -0.88 -4.22 -25.77
N GLN A 423 0.28 -4.33 -25.12
CA GLN A 423 1.09 -3.16 -24.76
C GLN A 423 1.52 -2.36 -26.00
N LEU A 424 1.94 -3.06 -27.06
CA LEU A 424 2.31 -2.44 -28.34
C LEU A 424 1.10 -1.84 -29.06
N LEU A 425 -0.08 -2.47 -29.02
CA LEU A 425 -1.30 -1.85 -29.56
C LEU A 425 -1.64 -0.53 -28.85
N LEU A 426 -1.50 -0.50 -27.52
CA LEU A 426 -1.74 0.71 -26.73
C LEU A 426 -0.66 1.79 -26.96
N LEU A 427 0.57 1.41 -27.30
CA LEU A 427 1.60 2.36 -27.75
C LEU A 427 1.14 3.19 -28.96
N GLY A 428 0.25 2.65 -29.79
CA GLY A 428 -0.31 3.35 -30.94
C GLY A 428 -1.00 4.67 -30.62
N GLU A 429 -1.47 4.88 -29.38
CA GLU A 429 -2.01 6.17 -28.91
C GLU A 429 -0.98 7.31 -29.00
N MET A 430 0.31 6.98 -28.98
CA MET A 430 1.42 7.94 -29.01
C MET A 430 1.88 8.30 -30.43
N LEU A 431 1.33 7.67 -31.46
CA LEU A 431 1.73 7.88 -32.86
C LEU A 431 0.91 8.97 -33.55
N GLU A 432 1.52 9.63 -34.53
CA GLU A 432 0.87 10.70 -35.29
C GLU A 432 0.11 10.18 -36.53
N PHE A 433 -1.21 10.33 -36.53
CA PHE A 433 -2.11 9.97 -37.63
C PHE A 433 -2.69 11.18 -38.38
N SER A 434 -1.95 12.29 -38.40
CA SER A 434 -2.36 13.55 -39.06
C SER A 434 -2.44 13.42 -40.58
N ASP A 435 -1.61 12.58 -41.21
CA ASP A 435 -1.66 12.29 -42.65
C ASP A 435 -2.72 11.21 -43.00
N THR A 436 -3.37 11.40 -44.15
CA THR A 436 -4.29 10.45 -44.77
C THR A 436 -3.66 9.08 -45.04
N MET A 437 -2.38 9.04 -45.44
CA MET A 437 -1.67 7.78 -45.68
C MET A 437 -1.53 6.96 -44.39
N ASN A 438 -1.11 7.60 -43.29
CA ASN A 438 -0.98 6.97 -41.97
C ASN A 438 -2.33 6.43 -41.49
N ARG A 439 -3.41 7.22 -41.60
CA ARG A 439 -4.76 6.75 -41.26
C ARG A 439 -5.20 5.55 -42.08
N LYS A 440 -4.88 5.50 -43.37
CA LYS A 440 -5.24 4.36 -44.23
C LYS A 440 -4.50 3.08 -43.83
N ILE A 441 -3.21 3.18 -43.51
CA ILE A 441 -2.40 2.05 -43.03
C ILE A 441 -2.97 1.53 -41.70
N ALA A 442 -3.17 2.42 -40.72
CA ALA A 442 -3.73 2.07 -39.41
C ALA A 442 -5.15 1.49 -39.51
N SER A 443 -6.02 2.08 -40.32
CA SER A 443 -7.39 1.59 -40.53
C SER A 443 -7.41 0.19 -41.17
N SER A 444 -6.51 -0.08 -42.13
CA SER A 444 -6.40 -1.41 -42.73
C SER A 444 -5.93 -2.44 -41.72
N PHE A 445 -4.95 -2.08 -40.88
CA PHE A 445 -4.46 -2.93 -39.79
C PHE A 445 -5.55 -3.20 -38.73
N LEU A 446 -6.27 -2.17 -38.29
CA LEU A 446 -7.38 -2.35 -37.34
C LEU A 446 -8.48 -3.25 -37.91
N HIS A 447 -8.83 -3.10 -39.20
CA HIS A 447 -9.78 -3.97 -39.86
C HIS A 447 -9.29 -5.44 -39.88
N GLU A 448 -8.01 -5.67 -40.14
CA GLU A 448 -7.41 -7.00 -40.07
C GLU A 448 -7.48 -7.60 -38.66
N LEU A 449 -7.22 -6.81 -37.61
CA LEU A 449 -7.36 -7.26 -36.21
C LEU A 449 -8.81 -7.59 -35.84
N LEU A 450 -9.76 -6.75 -36.25
CA LEU A 450 -11.19 -6.92 -35.93
C LEU A 450 -11.83 -8.09 -36.67
N VAL A 451 -11.30 -8.46 -37.85
CA VAL A 451 -11.77 -9.59 -38.66
C VAL A 451 -10.97 -10.86 -38.35
N ARG A 452 -9.91 -10.77 -37.54
CA ARG A 452 -9.13 -11.94 -37.12
C ARG A 452 -10.06 -12.89 -36.36
N PRO A 453 -10.10 -14.19 -36.71
CA PRO A 453 -10.85 -15.18 -35.95
C PRO A 453 -10.39 -15.13 -34.50
N LEU A 454 -11.33 -15.18 -33.56
CA LEU A 454 -11.00 -15.32 -32.15
C LEU A 454 -10.12 -16.55 -31.98
N GLU A 455 -9.15 -16.49 -31.07
CA GLU A 455 -8.44 -17.70 -30.68
C GLU A 455 -9.44 -18.62 -29.95
N HIS A 456 -9.47 -19.89 -30.32
CA HIS A 456 -10.40 -20.88 -29.76
C HIS A 456 -9.60 -21.82 -28.86
N GLU A 457 -10.14 -22.14 -27.68
CA GLU A 457 -9.72 -23.34 -26.96
C GLU A 457 -10.39 -24.57 -27.59
N VAL A 458 -9.69 -25.69 -27.53
CA VAL A 458 -10.22 -26.99 -27.92
C VAL A 458 -10.46 -27.76 -26.63
N ASP A 459 -11.71 -28.13 -26.36
CA ASP A 459 -12.04 -28.95 -25.20
C ASP A 459 -11.43 -30.37 -25.32
N ASP A 460 -11.52 -31.16 -24.24
CA ASP A 460 -11.02 -32.55 -24.20
C ASP A 460 -11.67 -33.45 -25.27
N ASP A 461 -12.79 -33.02 -25.87
CA ASP A 461 -13.54 -33.71 -26.91
C ASP A 461 -13.18 -33.23 -28.34
N GLY A 462 -12.28 -32.25 -28.49
CA GLY A 462 -11.82 -31.77 -29.80
C GLY A 462 -12.68 -30.66 -30.42
N ASN A 463 -13.59 -30.04 -29.67
CA ASN A 463 -14.48 -29.01 -30.18
C ASN A 463 -13.80 -27.63 -30.16
N GLN A 464 -13.80 -26.95 -31.31
CA GLN A 464 -13.34 -25.56 -31.42
C GLN A 464 -14.43 -24.60 -30.91
N ILE A 465 -14.11 -23.72 -29.97
CA ILE A 465 -15.05 -22.73 -29.43
C ILE A 465 -14.71 -21.31 -29.90
N ALA A 466 -15.49 -20.72 -30.82
CA ALA A 466 -15.58 -19.26 -30.99
C ALA A 466 -16.98 -18.74 -31.37
N ILE A 467 -17.09 -17.42 -31.19
CA ILE A 467 -18.26 -16.62 -30.82
C ILE A 467 -19.13 -16.22 -32.02
N GLY A 468 -20.44 -16.46 -31.86
CA GLY A 468 -21.57 -15.77 -32.50
C GLY A 468 -22.66 -15.52 -31.45
N ASP A 469 -23.51 -14.50 -31.65
CA ASP A 469 -24.56 -14.00 -30.73
C ASP A 469 -24.26 -14.17 -29.22
N GLY A 470 -23.21 -13.47 -28.76
CA GLY A 470 -22.53 -13.68 -27.47
C GLY A 470 -23.38 -13.53 -26.21
N ALA A 471 -24.52 -12.82 -26.27
CA ALA A 471 -25.40 -12.65 -25.11
C ALA A 471 -26.22 -13.91 -24.77
N LYS A 472 -26.37 -14.85 -25.73
CA LYS A 472 -27.11 -16.11 -25.58
C LYS A 472 -26.20 -17.34 -25.53
N GLN A 473 -24.89 -17.14 -25.48
CA GLN A 473 -23.89 -18.21 -25.38
C GLN A 473 -23.91 -18.88 -24.02
N ASN A 474 -23.55 -20.15 -23.91
CA ASN A 474 -23.56 -20.86 -22.62
C ASN A 474 -22.41 -20.46 -21.68
N HIS A 475 -21.36 -19.80 -22.20
CA HIS A 475 -20.17 -19.43 -21.42
C HIS A 475 -20.33 -18.06 -20.75
N VAL A 476 -20.18 -18.02 -19.42
CA VAL A 476 -20.37 -16.84 -18.57
C VAL A 476 -19.51 -15.65 -19.01
N ASP A 477 -18.22 -15.86 -19.32
CA ASP A 477 -17.35 -14.73 -19.71
C ASP A 477 -17.66 -14.16 -21.09
N VAL A 478 -18.15 -14.99 -22.01
CA VAL A 478 -18.58 -14.53 -23.34
C VAL A 478 -19.84 -13.68 -23.20
N GLN A 479 -20.79 -14.10 -22.37
CA GLN A 479 -21.96 -13.31 -22.03
C GLN A 479 -21.55 -11.97 -21.41
N ARG A 480 -20.66 -11.96 -20.39
CA ARG A 480 -20.19 -10.74 -19.73
C ARG A 480 -19.53 -9.75 -20.71
N ALA A 481 -18.68 -10.24 -21.60
CA ALA A 481 -18.07 -9.41 -22.63
C ALA A 481 -19.12 -8.84 -23.60
N ALA A 482 -20.07 -9.67 -24.04
CA ALA A 482 -21.16 -9.25 -24.92
C ALA A 482 -22.03 -8.16 -24.28
N LEU A 483 -22.43 -8.32 -23.01
CA LEU A 483 -23.23 -7.33 -22.29
C LEU A 483 -22.50 -5.99 -22.10
N ARG A 484 -21.17 -6.01 -21.88
CA ARG A 484 -20.35 -4.78 -21.86
C ARG A 484 -20.38 -4.08 -23.22
N CYS A 485 -20.21 -4.82 -24.31
CA CYS A 485 -20.29 -4.27 -25.66
C CYS A 485 -21.69 -3.69 -25.97
N LEU A 486 -22.76 -4.39 -25.57
CA LEU A 486 -24.13 -3.89 -25.70
C LEU A 486 -24.32 -2.57 -24.91
N CYS A 487 -23.84 -2.49 -23.68
CA CYS A 487 -23.88 -1.25 -22.90
C CYS A 487 -23.19 -0.10 -23.64
N LEU A 488 -21.94 -0.31 -24.09
CA LEU A 488 -21.18 0.69 -24.82
C LEU A 488 -21.91 1.16 -26.10
N LEU A 489 -22.49 0.22 -26.85
CA LEU A 489 -23.30 0.55 -28.02
C LEU A 489 -24.51 1.43 -27.63
N GLY A 490 -25.24 1.05 -26.58
CA GLY A 490 -26.40 1.80 -26.11
C GLY A 490 -26.06 3.18 -25.56
N LEU A 491 -24.85 3.39 -25.04
CA LEU A 491 -24.35 4.71 -24.60
C LEU A 491 -23.94 5.60 -25.78
N LEU A 492 -23.46 5.01 -26.88
CA LEU A 492 -23.11 5.74 -28.11
C LEU A 492 -24.33 6.19 -28.91
N GLU A 493 -25.47 5.51 -28.76
CA GLU A 493 -26.71 5.87 -29.43
C GLU A 493 -27.35 7.10 -28.77
N ASN A 494 -27.93 8.00 -29.58
CA ASN A 494 -28.62 9.20 -29.07
C ASN A 494 -29.99 8.88 -28.42
N ARG A 495 -30.52 7.67 -28.63
CA ARG A 495 -31.78 7.20 -28.05
C ARG A 495 -31.63 5.73 -27.64
N PRO A 496 -32.27 5.28 -26.55
CA PRO A 496 -32.17 3.89 -26.15
C PRO A 496 -32.76 2.93 -27.18
N ASN A 497 -32.05 1.84 -27.46
CA ASN A 497 -32.53 0.76 -28.30
C ASN A 497 -33.38 -0.23 -27.49
N ALA A 498 -34.62 -0.44 -27.93
CA ALA A 498 -35.60 -1.29 -27.26
C ALA A 498 -35.12 -2.73 -27.08
N GLU A 499 -34.49 -3.31 -28.10
CA GLU A 499 -34.05 -4.71 -28.07
C GLU A 499 -32.88 -4.87 -27.11
N LEU A 500 -31.93 -3.93 -27.15
CA LEU A 500 -30.78 -3.91 -26.25
C LEU A 500 -31.21 -3.82 -24.79
N VAL A 501 -32.13 -2.89 -24.47
CA VAL A 501 -32.66 -2.73 -23.12
C VAL A 501 -33.41 -3.99 -22.66
N LYS A 502 -34.19 -4.62 -23.53
CA LYS A 502 -34.86 -5.91 -23.22
C LYS A 502 -33.85 -7.02 -22.92
N GLN A 503 -32.80 -7.15 -23.73
CA GLN A 503 -31.76 -8.15 -23.51
C GLN A 503 -31.02 -7.92 -22.19
N LEU A 504 -30.63 -6.67 -21.87
CA LEU A 504 -29.98 -6.37 -20.59
C LEU A 504 -30.89 -6.67 -19.39
N ARG A 505 -32.19 -6.34 -19.48
CA ARG A 505 -33.17 -6.69 -18.44
C ARG A 505 -33.28 -8.20 -18.26
N LEU A 506 -33.39 -8.94 -19.35
CA LEU A 506 -33.44 -10.39 -19.33
C LEU A 506 -32.19 -11.00 -18.69
N SER A 507 -31.01 -10.53 -19.09
CA SER A 507 -29.73 -10.99 -18.52
C SER A 507 -29.53 -10.63 -17.06
N PHE A 508 -30.18 -9.57 -16.56
CA PHE A 508 -30.15 -9.21 -15.14
C PHE A 508 -31.05 -10.11 -14.28
N ILE A 509 -32.20 -10.52 -14.83
CA ILE A 509 -33.20 -11.33 -14.13
C ILE A 509 -32.77 -12.80 -14.14
N ASN A 510 -32.44 -13.33 -15.33
CA ASN A 510 -32.26 -14.76 -15.58
C ASN A 510 -30.79 -15.17 -15.69
N GLY A 511 -29.85 -14.22 -15.68
CA GLY A 511 -28.42 -14.51 -15.83
C GLY A 511 -27.80 -15.10 -14.57
N PRO A 512 -26.72 -15.90 -14.71
CA PRO A 512 -25.82 -16.21 -13.60
C PRO A 512 -25.35 -14.94 -12.89
N ASP A 513 -24.99 -15.01 -11.61
CA ASP A 513 -24.81 -13.80 -10.79
C ASP A 513 -23.73 -12.84 -11.32
N LEU A 514 -22.64 -13.34 -11.91
CA LEU A 514 -21.62 -12.52 -12.59
C LEU A 514 -22.14 -11.82 -13.86
N VAL A 515 -23.07 -12.46 -14.57
CA VAL A 515 -23.72 -11.92 -15.77
C VAL A 515 -24.75 -10.87 -15.36
N SER A 516 -25.53 -11.19 -14.34
CA SER A 516 -26.48 -10.27 -13.71
C SER A 516 -25.80 -9.04 -13.13
N ALA A 517 -24.61 -9.16 -12.53
CA ALA A 517 -23.82 -8.02 -12.08
C ALA A 517 -23.46 -7.07 -13.24
N ILE A 518 -22.99 -7.61 -14.37
CA ILE A 518 -22.66 -6.79 -15.55
C ILE A 518 -23.90 -6.19 -16.20
N ALA A 519 -24.99 -6.96 -16.31
CA ALA A 519 -26.27 -6.47 -16.82
C ALA A 519 -26.83 -5.34 -15.93
N CYS A 520 -26.78 -5.51 -14.61
CA CYS A 520 -27.16 -4.51 -13.62
C CYS A 520 -26.38 -3.20 -13.82
N LYS A 521 -25.06 -3.29 -13.94
CA LYS A 521 -24.18 -2.14 -14.16
C LYS A 521 -24.52 -1.44 -15.47
N ALA A 522 -24.69 -2.21 -16.54
CA ALA A 522 -25.07 -1.70 -17.85
C ALA A 522 -26.42 -0.96 -17.83
N LEU A 523 -27.42 -1.51 -17.14
CA LEU A 523 -28.73 -0.87 -16.97
C LEU A 523 -28.62 0.43 -16.17
N ILE A 524 -27.85 0.46 -15.08
CA ILE A 524 -27.60 1.68 -14.30
C ILE A 524 -26.91 2.74 -15.16
N ASP A 525 -25.90 2.38 -15.94
CA ASP A 525 -25.19 3.31 -16.82
C ASP A 525 -26.13 3.89 -17.90
N LEU A 526 -26.97 3.05 -18.52
CA LEU A 526 -27.98 3.51 -19.47
C LEU A 526 -29.05 4.41 -18.82
N VAL A 527 -29.51 4.07 -17.61
CA VAL A 527 -30.48 4.87 -16.85
C VAL A 527 -29.89 6.23 -16.47
N THR A 528 -28.65 6.26 -16.02
CA THR A 528 -27.99 7.52 -15.63
C THR A 528 -27.64 8.40 -16.83
N TRP A 529 -27.41 7.79 -18.00
CA TRP A 529 -27.13 8.49 -19.25
C TRP A 529 -28.38 9.02 -19.96
N HIS A 530 -29.37 8.16 -20.22
CA HIS A 530 -30.58 8.49 -20.99
C HIS A 530 -31.74 9.00 -20.12
N GLY A 531 -31.73 8.69 -18.82
CA GLY A 531 -32.85 8.91 -17.92
C GLY A 531 -33.82 7.73 -17.90
N PRO A 532 -34.38 7.38 -16.73
CA PRO A 532 -35.22 6.19 -16.56
C PRO A 532 -36.49 6.19 -17.44
N GLN A 533 -37.09 7.35 -17.70
CA GLN A 533 -38.30 7.44 -18.52
C GLN A 533 -38.04 7.17 -20.00
N GLU A 534 -36.89 7.58 -20.53
CA GLU A 534 -36.55 7.32 -21.92
C GLU A 534 -36.22 5.83 -22.12
N ILE A 535 -35.61 5.19 -21.13
CA ILE A 535 -35.38 3.74 -21.11
C ILE A 535 -36.72 2.99 -21.12
N ASP A 536 -37.64 3.33 -20.23
CA ASP A 536 -38.96 2.70 -20.14
C ASP A 536 -39.79 2.94 -21.42
N ARG A 537 -39.75 4.15 -21.97
CA ARG A 537 -40.42 4.48 -23.23
C ARG A 537 -39.90 3.66 -24.40
N ALA A 538 -38.58 3.41 -24.46
CA ALA A 538 -37.97 2.65 -25.55
C ALA A 538 -38.53 1.22 -25.62
N ILE A 539 -38.87 0.61 -24.49
CA ILE A 539 -39.43 -0.74 -24.41
C ILE A 539 -40.96 -0.78 -24.40
N GLY A 540 -41.62 0.36 -24.59
CA GLY A 540 -43.08 0.46 -24.69
C GLY A 540 -43.82 0.53 -23.36
N ILE A 541 -43.12 0.85 -22.26
CA ILE A 541 -43.75 1.11 -20.96
C ILE A 541 -44.20 2.57 -20.94
N GLU A 542 -45.52 2.78 -20.80
CA GLU A 542 -46.10 4.13 -20.77
C GLU A 542 -45.73 4.86 -19.47
N SER A 543 -45.47 6.16 -19.58
CA SER A 543 -45.27 7.01 -18.41
C SER A 543 -46.55 7.06 -17.57
N PRO A 544 -46.47 6.96 -16.23
CA PRO A 544 -47.64 7.12 -15.37
C PRO A 544 -48.33 8.47 -15.63
N ASP A 545 -49.65 8.51 -15.42
CA ASP A 545 -50.45 9.73 -15.51
C ASP A 545 -49.76 10.87 -14.73
N PRO A 546 -49.61 12.09 -15.28
CA PRO A 546 -48.97 13.21 -14.59
C PRO A 546 -49.63 13.59 -13.25
N SER A 547 -50.81 13.06 -12.93
CA SER A 547 -51.47 13.16 -11.62
C SER A 547 -51.09 12.08 -10.60
N TYR A 548 -50.35 11.04 -11.00
CA TYR A 548 -49.93 9.93 -10.15
C TYR A 548 -48.48 10.09 -9.71
N GLU A 549 -48.29 10.48 -8.44
CA GLU A 549 -46.97 10.48 -7.80
C GLU A 549 -46.65 9.09 -7.24
N LYS A 550 -45.67 8.42 -7.84
CA LYS A 550 -45.21 7.11 -7.40
C LYS A 550 -44.47 7.24 -6.06
N SER A 551 -45.01 6.63 -5.01
CA SER A 551 -44.44 6.71 -3.65
C SER A 551 -43.66 5.47 -3.22
N GLN A 552 -43.75 4.36 -3.95
CA GLN A 552 -43.04 3.11 -3.67
C GLN A 552 -42.60 2.39 -4.96
N PHE A 553 -41.57 1.56 -4.87
CA PHE A 553 -41.18 0.64 -5.96
C PHE A 553 -42.08 -0.59 -5.95
N THR A 554 -42.43 -1.06 -7.15
CA THR A 554 -43.12 -2.33 -7.31
C THR A 554 -42.13 -3.45 -7.01
N GLN A 555 -42.37 -4.20 -5.94
CA GLN A 555 -41.54 -5.34 -5.59
C GLN A 555 -41.91 -6.52 -6.49
N VAL A 556 -40.91 -7.09 -7.14
CA VAL A 556 -41.06 -8.23 -8.04
C VAL A 556 -40.10 -9.31 -7.60
N ASP A 557 -40.58 -10.55 -7.57
CA ASP A 557 -39.70 -11.68 -7.31
C ASP A 557 -38.94 -12.02 -8.60
N LEU A 558 -37.64 -11.71 -8.62
CA LEU A 558 -36.77 -11.96 -9.76
C LEU A 558 -36.56 -13.46 -10.02
N SER A 559 -36.87 -14.32 -9.04
CA SER A 559 -36.64 -15.77 -9.07
C SER A 559 -37.70 -16.52 -9.90
N ASP A 560 -38.90 -15.94 -10.02
CA ASP A 560 -40.10 -16.57 -10.60
C ASP A 560 -40.63 -15.83 -11.85
N MET A 561 -39.83 -14.93 -12.46
CA MET A 561 -40.23 -14.13 -13.62
C MET A 561 -40.10 -14.88 -14.95
N ASN A 562 -41.16 -14.89 -15.76
CA ASN A 562 -41.15 -15.40 -17.14
C ASN A 562 -40.89 -14.28 -18.17
N ASP A 563 -40.38 -14.65 -19.36
CA ASP A 563 -40.03 -13.74 -20.47
C ASP A 563 -41.19 -12.82 -20.94
N ASP A 564 -42.45 -13.20 -20.69
CA ASP A 564 -43.65 -12.50 -21.16
C ASP A 564 -44.17 -11.39 -20.19
N ASP A 565 -43.63 -11.28 -18.97
CA ASP A 565 -44.13 -10.37 -17.91
C ASP A 565 -43.30 -9.06 -17.74
N LEU A 566 -42.73 -8.53 -18.82
CA LEU A 566 -41.80 -7.39 -18.78
C LEU A 566 -42.43 -5.99 -18.79
N ASN A 567 -43.68 -5.81 -18.34
CA ASN A 567 -44.32 -4.49 -18.24
C ASN A 567 -44.02 -3.76 -16.91
N ILE A 568 -42.76 -3.83 -16.46
CA ILE A 568 -42.29 -3.25 -15.20
C ILE A 568 -41.14 -2.28 -15.51
N GLY A 569 -41.17 -1.09 -14.92
CA GLY A 569 -40.15 -0.06 -15.16
C GLY A 569 -38.74 -0.53 -14.77
N VAL A 570 -37.73 0.00 -15.45
CA VAL A 570 -36.32 -0.38 -15.26
C VAL A 570 -35.85 -0.19 -13.81
N LEU A 571 -36.30 0.89 -13.16
CA LEU A 571 -35.94 1.16 -11.76
C LEU A 571 -36.62 0.19 -10.78
N ASP A 572 -37.83 -0.29 -11.06
CA ASP A 572 -38.50 -1.28 -10.22
C ASP A 572 -37.79 -2.64 -10.29
N ILE A 573 -37.35 -3.04 -11.48
CA ILE A 573 -36.56 -4.25 -11.69
C ILE A 573 -35.24 -4.16 -10.94
N LEU A 574 -34.50 -3.06 -11.11
CA LEU A 574 -33.22 -2.85 -10.41
C LEU A 574 -33.42 -2.82 -8.88
N PHE A 575 -34.47 -2.14 -8.38
CA PHE A 575 -34.76 -2.07 -6.95
C PHE A 575 -35.16 -3.43 -6.36
N SER A 576 -35.85 -4.26 -7.15
CA SER A 576 -36.18 -5.64 -6.79
C SER A 576 -34.92 -6.51 -6.62
N GLY A 577 -33.82 -6.16 -7.28
CA GLY A 577 -32.51 -6.81 -7.10
C GLY A 577 -31.98 -6.82 -5.67
N PHE A 578 -32.39 -5.86 -4.83
CA PHE A 578 -32.03 -5.86 -3.41
C PHE A 578 -32.87 -6.81 -2.53
N HIS A 579 -33.87 -7.48 -3.11
CA HIS A 579 -34.78 -8.38 -2.41
C HIS A 579 -34.64 -9.83 -2.88
N LYS A 580 -33.78 -10.11 -3.88
CA LYS A 580 -33.40 -11.47 -4.24
C LYS A 580 -32.73 -12.11 -3.03
N ASP A 581 -33.23 -13.27 -2.61
CA ASP A 581 -32.92 -13.84 -1.30
C ASP A 581 -31.40 -13.97 -1.10
N HIS A 582 -30.63 -14.49 -2.06
CA HIS A 582 -29.15 -14.48 -2.02
C HIS A 582 -28.53 -14.27 -3.42
N TRP A 583 -27.50 -13.41 -3.50
CA TRP A 583 -26.57 -13.34 -4.63
C TRP A 583 -25.31 -14.14 -4.25
N GLU A 584 -24.93 -15.15 -5.03
CA GLU A 584 -23.68 -15.87 -4.88
C GLU A 584 -22.53 -15.05 -5.51
N PHE A 585 -21.52 -14.74 -4.70
CA PHE A 585 -20.30 -14.09 -5.18
C PHE A 585 -19.11 -14.60 -4.38
N ASP A 586 -18.04 -14.95 -5.08
CA ASP A 586 -16.76 -15.27 -4.43
C ASP A 586 -16.08 -14.00 -3.95
N LEU A 587 -15.70 -14.00 -2.68
CA LEU A 587 -14.84 -12.97 -2.09
C LEU A 587 -13.37 -13.15 -2.49
N GLU A 588 -13.02 -14.29 -3.10
CA GLU A 588 -11.66 -14.65 -3.53
C GLU A 588 -11.44 -14.30 -5.01
N GLY A 589 -10.98 -13.09 -5.28
CA GLY A 589 -10.53 -12.66 -6.61
C GLY A 589 -10.61 -11.14 -6.82
N ASP A 590 -9.88 -10.62 -7.81
CA ASP A 590 -9.84 -9.18 -8.16
C ASP A 590 -11.17 -8.63 -8.73
N ASN A 591 -12.25 -9.42 -8.76
CA ASN A 591 -13.51 -9.06 -9.40
C ASN A 591 -14.57 -8.61 -8.38
N HIS A 592 -14.45 -7.37 -7.92
CA HIS A 592 -15.37 -6.75 -6.95
C HIS A 592 -16.77 -6.40 -7.50
N ASP A 593 -17.13 -6.81 -8.72
CA ASP A 593 -18.41 -6.49 -9.34
C ASP A 593 -19.49 -7.50 -8.89
N ASN A 594 -20.16 -7.19 -7.77
CA ASN A 594 -21.34 -7.91 -7.28
C ASN A 594 -22.59 -7.02 -7.33
N VAL A 595 -23.77 -7.64 -7.48
CA VAL A 595 -25.04 -6.91 -7.64
C VAL A 595 -25.35 -5.98 -6.46
N PRO A 596 -25.23 -6.38 -5.17
CA PRO A 596 -25.52 -5.47 -4.05
C PRO A 596 -24.66 -4.20 -4.07
N THR A 597 -23.36 -4.32 -4.38
CA THR A 597 -22.45 -3.18 -4.49
C THR A 597 -22.85 -2.28 -5.65
N ILE A 598 -23.10 -2.87 -6.82
CA ILE A 598 -23.47 -2.14 -8.05
C ILE A 598 -24.80 -1.40 -7.86
N LEU A 599 -25.82 -2.05 -7.29
CA LEU A 599 -27.10 -1.43 -6.99
C LEU A 599 -26.95 -0.31 -5.94
N GLY A 600 -26.18 -0.53 -4.88
CA GLY A 600 -25.92 0.48 -3.85
C GLY A 600 -25.30 1.74 -4.44
N GLU A 601 -24.23 1.59 -5.24
CA GLU A 601 -23.59 2.69 -5.96
C GLU A 601 -24.51 3.34 -6.99
N GLY A 602 -25.24 2.53 -7.77
CA GLY A 602 -26.14 3.00 -8.82
C GLY A 602 -27.29 3.84 -8.29
N PHE A 603 -27.98 3.36 -7.25
CA PHE A 603 -29.06 4.11 -6.64
C PHE A 603 -28.57 5.36 -5.91
N ALA A 604 -27.36 5.35 -5.33
CA ALA A 604 -26.73 6.57 -4.81
C ALA A 604 -26.46 7.60 -5.93
N LYS A 605 -25.94 7.17 -7.08
CA LYS A 605 -25.77 8.03 -8.27
C LYS A 605 -27.10 8.58 -8.78
N ILE A 606 -28.13 7.75 -8.85
CA ILE A 606 -29.47 8.14 -9.28
C ILE A 606 -30.04 9.22 -8.34
N LEU A 607 -29.83 9.10 -7.03
CA LEU A 607 -30.22 10.16 -6.08
C LEU A 607 -29.44 11.45 -6.27
N LEU A 608 -28.13 11.38 -6.54
CA LEU A 608 -27.32 12.57 -6.85
C LEU A 608 -27.77 13.27 -8.14
N LEU A 609 -28.28 12.50 -9.10
CA LEU A 609 -28.74 12.97 -10.40
C LEU A 609 -30.25 13.20 -10.46
N SER A 610 -30.99 13.01 -9.36
CA SER A 610 -32.46 12.98 -9.38
C SER A 610 -33.09 14.30 -9.84
N GLY A 611 -32.39 15.42 -9.66
CA GLY A 611 -32.79 16.72 -10.21
C GLY A 611 -32.92 16.73 -11.75
N ASN A 612 -32.29 15.78 -12.45
CA ASN A 612 -32.38 15.60 -13.89
C ASN A 612 -33.49 14.62 -14.30
N PHE A 613 -34.11 13.92 -13.35
CA PHE A 613 -35.07 12.85 -13.60
C PHE A 613 -36.45 13.18 -13.02
N ALA A 614 -37.37 13.64 -13.85
CA ALA A 614 -38.73 13.99 -13.42
C ALA A 614 -39.56 12.82 -12.82
N SER A 615 -39.16 11.57 -13.04
CA SER A 615 -39.87 10.36 -12.59
C SER A 615 -39.43 9.88 -11.21
N ILE A 616 -38.50 10.58 -10.57
CA ILE A 616 -38.05 10.24 -9.23
C ILE A 616 -38.55 11.33 -8.27
N PRO A 617 -39.79 11.22 -7.79
CA PRO A 617 -40.32 12.16 -6.81
C PRO A 617 -39.58 12.02 -5.47
N ALA A 618 -39.72 13.04 -4.61
CA ALA A 618 -39.07 13.09 -3.31
C ALA A 618 -39.43 11.89 -2.41
N ASP A 619 -40.64 11.34 -2.53
CA ASP A 619 -41.06 10.16 -1.77
C ASP A 619 -40.21 8.93 -2.10
N LEU A 620 -39.80 8.76 -3.37
CA LEU A 620 -38.87 7.68 -3.75
C LEU A 620 -37.47 7.93 -3.21
N HIS A 621 -37.05 9.17 -2.97
CA HIS A 621 -35.75 9.44 -2.34
C HIS A 621 -35.68 8.79 -0.97
N THR A 622 -36.71 8.97 -0.16
CA THR A 622 -36.80 8.39 1.19
C THR A 622 -36.76 6.87 1.14
N VAL A 623 -37.45 6.25 0.18
CA VAL A 623 -37.45 4.78 -0.01
C VAL A 623 -36.07 4.25 -0.39
N ILE A 624 -35.40 4.91 -1.34
CA ILE A 624 -34.05 4.55 -1.77
C ILE A 624 -33.07 4.73 -0.60
N LEU A 625 -33.08 5.89 0.07
CA LEU A 625 -32.20 6.17 1.21
C LEU A 625 -32.38 5.16 2.33
N ALA A 626 -33.62 4.84 2.69
CA ALA A 626 -33.90 3.83 3.71
C ALA A 626 -33.30 2.46 3.34
N LYS A 627 -33.37 2.07 2.06
CA LYS A 627 -32.76 0.82 1.59
C LYS A 627 -31.23 0.88 1.61
N LEU A 628 -30.62 1.97 1.15
CA LEU A 628 -29.17 2.16 1.17
C LEU A 628 -28.63 2.18 2.61
N ILE A 629 -29.33 2.81 3.55
CA ILE A 629 -28.96 2.81 4.97
C ILE A 629 -29.02 1.40 5.55
N LYS A 630 -30.12 0.67 5.29
CA LYS A 630 -30.24 -0.74 5.71
C LYS A 630 -29.10 -1.59 5.14
N LEU A 631 -28.77 -1.39 3.86
CA LEU A 631 -27.67 -2.08 3.20
C LEU A 631 -26.33 -1.75 3.86
N TYR A 632 -26.07 -0.46 4.15
CA TYR A 632 -24.84 -0.03 4.81
C TYR A 632 -24.67 -0.58 6.22
N PHE A 633 -25.76 -0.80 6.97
CA PHE A 633 -25.71 -1.38 8.32
C PHE A 633 -25.99 -2.90 8.35
N SER A 634 -26.21 -3.55 7.20
CA SER A 634 -26.45 -4.99 7.14
C SER A 634 -25.15 -5.79 7.41
N GLU A 635 -25.27 -6.83 8.24
CA GLU A 635 -24.21 -7.81 8.51
C GLU A 635 -23.88 -8.65 7.26
N GLU A 636 -24.87 -8.92 6.39
CA GLU A 636 -24.70 -9.70 5.15
C GLU A 636 -23.74 -9.02 4.16
N THR A 637 -23.58 -7.69 4.26
CA THR A 637 -22.71 -6.92 3.39
C THR A 637 -21.46 -6.42 4.09
N LYS A 638 -21.19 -6.87 5.33
CA LYS A 638 -20.08 -6.38 6.16
C LYS A 638 -18.72 -6.49 5.46
N GLU A 639 -18.50 -7.58 4.73
CA GLU A 639 -17.27 -7.86 3.98
C GLU A 639 -17.19 -7.12 2.63
N LEU A 640 -18.25 -6.42 2.20
CA LEU A 640 -18.27 -5.65 0.95
C LEU A 640 -17.65 -4.26 1.15
N GLU A 641 -16.33 -4.20 1.29
CA GLU A 641 -15.60 -2.97 1.62
C GLU A 641 -15.88 -1.81 0.64
N ARG A 642 -15.89 -2.09 -0.67
CA ARG A 642 -16.18 -1.09 -1.72
C ARG A 642 -17.54 -0.43 -1.51
N LEU A 643 -18.57 -1.22 -1.23
CA LEU A 643 -19.91 -0.73 -0.94
C LEU A 643 -19.91 0.15 0.31
N LYS A 644 -19.29 -0.31 1.41
CA LYS A 644 -19.23 0.47 2.66
C LYS A 644 -18.49 1.79 2.48
N GLN A 645 -17.37 1.79 1.76
CA GLN A 645 -16.61 2.99 1.46
C GLN A 645 -17.43 3.98 0.61
N CYS A 646 -18.05 3.50 -0.47
CA CYS A 646 -18.90 4.34 -1.32
C CYS A 646 -20.06 4.96 -0.52
N MET A 647 -20.77 4.15 0.26
CA MET A 647 -21.91 4.62 1.06
C MET A 647 -21.48 5.60 2.15
N SER A 648 -20.31 5.40 2.78
CA SER A 648 -19.76 6.33 3.76
C SER A 648 -19.53 7.72 3.17
N VAL A 649 -18.96 7.79 1.97
CA VAL A 649 -18.76 9.07 1.25
C VAL A 649 -20.10 9.67 0.83
N PHE A 650 -21.00 8.85 0.27
CA PHE A 650 -22.32 9.29 -0.18
C PHE A 650 -23.14 9.91 0.96
N PHE A 651 -23.26 9.24 2.12
CA PHE A 651 -24.06 9.75 3.23
C PHE A 651 -23.49 11.01 3.89
N GLN A 652 -22.19 11.27 3.77
CA GLN A 652 -21.62 12.55 4.19
C GLN A 652 -21.94 13.67 3.21
N HIS A 653 -21.93 13.36 1.91
CA HIS A 653 -22.07 14.36 0.86
C HIS A 653 -23.53 14.70 0.52
N TYR A 654 -24.39 13.70 0.39
CA TYR A 654 -25.77 13.86 -0.09
C TYR A 654 -26.60 14.87 0.72
N PRO A 655 -26.63 14.83 2.07
CA PRO A 655 -27.35 15.82 2.86
C PRO A 655 -26.75 17.24 2.78
N ALA A 656 -25.49 17.38 2.36
CA ALA A 656 -24.82 18.68 2.23
C ALA A 656 -25.16 19.38 0.91
N LEU A 657 -25.77 18.68 -0.06
CA LEU A 657 -26.07 19.24 -1.38
C LEU A 657 -27.23 20.26 -1.37
N SER A 658 -28.26 20.03 -0.55
CA SER A 658 -29.37 20.99 -0.38
C SER A 658 -30.20 20.69 0.88
N ASP A 659 -30.98 21.68 1.34
CA ASP A 659 -31.93 21.48 2.45
C ASP A 659 -32.99 20.42 2.13
N LYS A 660 -33.35 20.24 0.85
CA LYS A 660 -34.27 19.18 0.41
C LYS A 660 -33.64 17.80 0.59
N HIS A 661 -32.38 17.63 0.18
CA HIS A 661 -31.66 16.36 0.35
C HIS A 661 -31.41 16.03 1.82
N LYS A 662 -31.24 17.05 2.67
CA LYS A 662 -31.10 16.88 4.12
C LYS A 662 -32.42 16.50 4.81
N ALA A 663 -33.55 16.89 4.25
CA ALA A 663 -34.89 16.62 4.79
C ALA A 663 -35.46 15.26 4.36
N SER A 664 -35.03 14.74 3.19
CA SER A 664 -35.21 13.35 2.77
C SER A 664 -34.41 12.39 3.66
#